data_AF-A0A565CVR4-F1
#
_entry.id   AF-A0A565CVR4-F1
#
_cell.length_a   1.000
_cell.length_b   1.000
_cell.length_c   1.000
_cell.angle_alpha   90.00
_cell.angle_beta   90.00
_cell.angle_gamma   90.00
#
_symmetry.space_group_name_H-M   'P 1'
#
loop_
_entity.id
_entity.type
_entity.pdbx_description
1 polymer ?
#
loop_
_entity_poly.entity_id
_entity_poly.type
_entity_poly.pdbx_seq_one_letter_code
_entity_poly.pdbx_strand_id
1 'polypeptide(L)'
;MDYLLTKAKDFFAEGDHIRALAIIDELILVHTEPKESCVLHFEQGKLFIELAKKTENPDVEFAYVLGAVACVSEFVKLSNFCAHGLFDLANQSGLVVYYKKSLKKANQAISIALPFIGEDSVAESSVAERAKREKLKERSKKLEDLIEKAELKIAESKTSPLEKCDSESKICESKVCESKKNPDLLKNEKKELRQYWSGLDIKIKREFLKVRTAELLSFAEGVHNRKARDALEEILTSAKEDRKWKFWMCRTSCSKKFSSAEECRNHLEQEHAADFKPSSEKDMVKRIGKDWARKISPGAWEPVDAVAAVEMFKNPLADVKTFKSNNGWSKEWPLAVDEERSKLLKEIKSLLMSVHDHKVLSSSIRNWLISFPVRHLGKLEVSEQTFDDFHLVKTPQSICFLECHDLIHIRDFLKTIKCERDDGTDLVSRAVDSFLSRTRVKEPIDFDPEFSVLLLDKRLLKSNYAPCDDEGTINVFDPDVHYAKAHAQGDDIISWLVDYASVDKIFPRPIREHNLDIWVAVLRAVQFTCRTLGTKYAKKVQVLDYDAALTVIENLCKSEDERRRNLQEEQWNRYASLLCDKCEESVPANSLSAKLLLCAVRDVLEGASHPKYDMPHLEDCLRSIREGISRSDNLVLNSIHLLKLVVAQKVHFVI
;
A
#
# COMPACT_ATOMS: atom_id res chain seq x y z
N MET A 1 34.43 0.78 0.44
CA MET A 1 33.28 1.71 0.33
C MET A 1 33.64 2.96 -0.47
N ASP A 2 34.55 3.83 0.01
CA ASP A 2 34.84 5.15 -0.58
C ASP A 2 35.22 5.15 -2.07
N TYR A 3 36.05 4.20 -2.53
CA TYR A 3 36.41 4.07 -3.94
C TYR A 3 35.19 3.82 -4.84
N LEU A 4 34.34 2.87 -4.44
CA LEU A 4 33.14 2.51 -5.21
C LEU A 4 32.10 3.62 -5.18
N LEU A 5 31.95 4.31 -4.05
CA LEU A 5 31.05 5.46 -3.95
C LEU A 5 31.51 6.62 -4.84
N THR A 6 32.82 6.89 -4.91
CA THR A 6 33.39 7.87 -5.84
C THR A 6 33.09 7.47 -7.28
N LYS A 7 33.34 6.21 -7.64
CA LYS A 7 33.03 5.68 -8.97
C LYS A 7 31.55 5.80 -9.34
N ALA A 8 30.64 5.57 -8.40
CA ALA A 8 29.21 5.75 -8.61
C ALA A 8 28.85 7.22 -8.89
N LYS A 9 29.50 8.17 -8.20
CA LYS A 9 29.34 9.60 -8.45
C LYS A 9 29.87 10.02 -9.82
N ASP A 10 31.00 9.45 -10.24
CA ASP A 10 31.57 9.70 -11.57
C ASP A 10 30.62 9.21 -12.67
N PHE A 11 30.10 7.98 -12.57
CA PHE A 11 29.09 7.47 -13.51
C PHE A 11 27.85 8.36 -13.55
N PHE A 12 27.39 8.86 -12.40
CA PHE A 12 26.25 9.75 -12.37
C PHE A 12 26.54 11.09 -13.05
N ALA A 13 27.72 11.67 -12.85
CA ALA A 13 28.16 12.90 -13.52
C ALA A 13 28.26 12.72 -15.05
N GLU A 14 28.63 11.52 -15.50
CA GLU A 14 28.64 11.12 -16.91
C GLU A 14 27.23 10.84 -17.48
N GLY A 15 26.18 10.87 -16.65
CA GLY A 15 24.78 10.61 -17.03
C GLY A 15 24.37 9.13 -16.94
N ASP A 16 25.27 8.24 -16.56
CA ASP A 16 25.05 6.80 -16.37
C ASP A 16 24.48 6.50 -14.97
N HIS A 17 23.25 6.99 -14.76
CA HIS A 17 22.50 6.83 -13.52
C HIS A 17 22.21 5.36 -13.16
N ILE A 18 22.10 4.47 -14.15
CA ILE A 18 21.85 3.04 -13.91
C ILE A 18 23.05 2.39 -13.23
N ARG A 19 24.28 2.60 -13.74
CA ARG A 19 25.47 2.06 -13.08
C ARG A 19 25.72 2.69 -11.73
N ALA A 20 25.48 4.00 -11.60
CA ALA A 20 25.56 4.68 -10.32
C ALA A 20 24.64 4.05 -9.27
N LEU A 21 23.37 3.82 -9.63
CA LEU A 21 22.39 3.18 -8.74
C LEU A 21 22.75 1.72 -8.42
N ALA A 22 23.20 0.95 -9.41
CA ALA A 22 23.61 -0.44 -9.20
C ALA A 22 24.73 -0.55 -8.14
N ILE A 23 25.78 0.27 -8.26
CA ILE A 23 26.89 0.28 -7.31
C ILE A 23 26.41 0.68 -5.91
N ILE A 24 25.57 1.72 -5.81
CA ILE A 24 25.08 2.19 -4.50
C ILE A 24 24.18 1.15 -3.85
N ASP A 25 23.32 0.46 -4.62
CA ASP A 25 22.45 -0.57 -4.08
C ASP A 25 23.24 -1.78 -3.57
N GLU A 26 24.28 -2.21 -4.29
CA GLU A 26 25.23 -3.23 -3.83
C GLU A 26 25.95 -2.80 -2.53
N LEU A 27 26.40 -1.54 -2.46
CA LEU A 27 27.04 -1.02 -1.25
C LEU A 27 26.07 -1.00 -0.06
N ILE A 28 24.80 -0.64 -0.24
CA ILE A 28 23.78 -0.64 0.82
C ILE A 28 23.58 -2.06 1.39
N LEU A 29 23.62 -3.09 0.54
CA LEU A 29 23.47 -4.47 0.97
C LEU A 29 24.64 -4.97 1.83
N VAL A 30 25.86 -4.50 1.56
CA VAL A 30 27.08 -4.94 2.27
C VAL A 30 27.35 -4.11 3.52
N HIS A 31 27.03 -2.81 3.51
CA HIS A 31 27.36 -1.86 4.56
C HIS A 31 26.16 -1.55 5.46
N THR A 32 25.92 -2.42 6.44
CA THR A 32 24.80 -2.27 7.41
C THR A 32 25.15 -1.39 8.62
N GLU A 33 26.41 -0.97 8.75
CA GLU A 33 26.85 -0.06 9.82
C GLU A 33 26.06 1.27 9.77
N PRO A 34 25.47 1.77 10.87
CA PRO A 34 24.50 2.88 10.83
C PRO A 34 25.03 4.17 10.20
N LYS A 35 26.32 4.46 10.35
CA LYS A 35 26.94 5.67 9.76
C LYS A 35 27.13 5.52 8.25
N GLU A 36 27.63 4.38 7.81
CA GLU A 36 27.90 4.10 6.39
C GLU A 36 26.60 3.95 5.61
N SER A 37 25.65 3.19 6.17
CA SER A 37 24.29 3.03 5.66
C SER A 37 23.59 4.39 5.48
N CYS A 38 23.69 5.29 6.46
CA CYS A 38 23.14 6.64 6.37
C CYS A 38 23.71 7.44 5.20
N VAL A 39 25.02 7.34 4.92
CA VAL A 39 25.67 8.05 3.81
C VAL A 39 25.20 7.46 2.47
N LEU A 40 25.17 6.14 2.35
CA LEU A 40 24.78 5.47 1.11
C LEU A 40 23.31 5.74 0.76
N HIS A 41 22.40 5.66 1.73
CA HIS A 41 21.00 6.02 1.52
C HIS A 41 20.81 7.50 1.19
N PHE A 42 21.63 8.39 1.75
CA PHE A 42 21.58 9.81 1.39
C PHE A 42 22.00 10.05 -0.06
N GLU A 43 23.07 9.39 -0.52
CA GLU A 43 23.50 9.49 -1.92
C GLU A 43 22.48 8.86 -2.88
N GLN A 44 21.88 7.70 -2.53
CA GLN A 44 20.77 7.12 -3.32
C GLN A 44 19.58 8.09 -3.40
N GLY A 45 19.22 8.75 -2.28
CA GLY A 45 18.16 9.73 -2.24
C GLY A 45 18.42 10.95 -3.12
N LYS A 46 19.66 11.46 -3.17
CA LYS A 46 20.04 12.56 -4.08
C LYS A 46 19.88 12.17 -5.54
N LEU A 47 20.32 10.96 -5.92
CA LEU A 47 20.17 10.46 -7.28
C LEU A 47 18.71 10.47 -7.72
N PHE A 48 17.80 10.00 -6.87
CA PHE A 48 16.37 10.04 -7.18
C PHE A 48 15.82 11.47 -7.31
N ILE A 49 16.25 12.42 -6.48
CA ILE A 49 15.83 13.83 -6.66
C ILE A 49 16.32 14.40 -8.00
N GLU A 50 17.53 14.06 -8.44
CA GLU A 50 18.02 14.51 -9.74
C GLU A 50 17.33 13.82 -10.91
N LEU A 51 16.91 12.55 -10.76
CA LEU A 51 16.08 11.85 -11.75
C LEU A 51 14.66 12.43 -11.81
N ALA A 52 14.09 12.81 -10.66
CA ALA A 52 12.79 13.49 -10.59
C ALA A 52 12.79 14.80 -11.40
N LYS A 53 13.85 15.60 -11.30
CA LYS A 53 14.00 16.85 -12.09
C LYS A 53 14.11 16.64 -13.60
N LYS A 54 14.48 15.43 -14.05
CA LYS A 54 14.72 15.11 -15.47
C LYS A 54 13.51 14.48 -16.15
N THR A 55 12.54 13.97 -15.40
CA THR A 55 11.34 13.33 -15.97
C THR A 55 10.25 14.35 -16.25
N GLU A 56 9.55 14.18 -17.37
CA GLU A 56 8.36 14.95 -17.71
C GLU A 56 7.07 14.30 -17.21
N ASN A 57 7.13 13.02 -16.82
CA ASN A 57 5.97 12.30 -16.29
C ASN A 57 5.84 12.61 -14.77
N PRO A 58 4.74 13.24 -14.33
CA PRO A 58 4.55 13.59 -12.92
C PRO A 58 4.38 12.37 -12.01
N ASP A 59 3.77 11.27 -12.47
CA ASP A 59 3.65 10.05 -11.66
C ASP A 59 5.04 9.43 -11.42
N VAL A 60 5.92 9.48 -12.43
CA VAL A 60 7.31 9.03 -12.32
C VAL A 60 8.14 9.97 -11.43
N GLU A 61 7.93 11.27 -11.55
CA GLU A 61 8.53 12.27 -10.64
C GLU A 61 8.15 11.96 -9.19
N PHE A 62 6.86 11.71 -8.94
CA PHE A 62 6.34 11.36 -7.62
C PHE A 62 7.01 10.09 -7.08
N ALA A 63 7.13 9.04 -7.90
CA ALA A 63 7.79 7.79 -7.51
C ALA A 63 9.27 8.00 -7.13
N TYR A 64 10.00 8.85 -7.87
CA TYR A 64 11.38 9.19 -7.53
C TYR A 64 11.49 9.99 -6.24
N VAL A 65 10.67 11.03 -6.04
CA VAL A 65 10.69 11.82 -4.81
C VAL A 65 10.30 10.95 -3.61
N LEU A 66 9.31 10.07 -3.75
CA LEU A 66 8.93 9.12 -2.70
C LEU A 66 10.04 8.12 -2.41
N GLY A 67 10.72 7.61 -3.43
CA GLY A 67 11.92 6.79 -3.29
C GLY A 67 13.03 7.51 -2.52
N ALA A 68 13.27 8.80 -2.81
CA ALA A 68 14.26 9.62 -2.10
C ALA A 68 13.92 9.81 -0.62
N VAL A 69 12.66 10.14 -0.32
CA VAL A 69 12.15 10.26 1.05
C VAL A 69 12.29 8.94 1.79
N ALA A 70 11.94 7.84 1.12
CA ALA A 70 11.99 6.50 1.68
C ALA A 70 13.41 6.09 2.09
N CYS A 71 14.43 6.44 1.29
CA CYS A 71 15.85 6.19 1.61
C CYS A 71 16.27 6.85 2.92
N VAL A 72 15.81 8.08 3.19
CA VAL A 72 16.32 8.87 4.32
C VAL A 72 15.43 8.85 5.57
N SER A 73 14.20 8.33 5.46
CA SER A 73 13.15 8.53 6.47
C SER A 73 13.45 7.97 7.87
N GLU A 74 14.32 6.96 7.98
CA GLU A 74 14.74 6.36 9.25
C GLU A 74 15.89 7.12 9.92
N PHE A 75 16.67 7.88 9.15
CA PHE A 75 17.83 8.58 9.66
C PHE A 75 17.43 9.94 10.24
N VAL A 76 17.42 10.01 11.57
CA VAL A 76 17.12 11.23 12.34
C VAL A 76 17.97 12.42 11.86
N LYS A 77 19.25 12.19 11.52
CA LYS A 77 20.17 13.22 10.98
C LYS A 77 19.75 13.80 9.63
N LEU A 78 18.94 13.08 8.86
CA LEU A 78 18.46 13.48 7.53
C LEU A 78 17.01 14.01 7.56
N SER A 79 16.47 14.31 8.74
CA SER A 79 15.09 14.78 8.90
C SER A 79 14.80 16.05 8.09
N ASN A 80 15.78 16.93 7.90
CA ASN A 80 15.64 18.12 7.05
C ASN A 80 15.36 17.73 5.58
N PHE A 81 16.15 16.81 5.02
CA PHE A 81 15.95 16.33 3.65
C PHE A 81 14.60 15.63 3.51
N CYS A 82 14.26 14.79 4.50
CA CYS A 82 12.98 14.08 4.53
C CYS A 82 11.79 15.05 4.58
N ALA A 83 11.87 16.13 5.38
CA ALA A 83 10.82 17.12 5.51
C ALA A 83 10.51 17.84 4.20
N HIS A 84 11.55 18.29 3.47
CA HIS A 84 11.38 18.92 2.16
C HIS A 84 10.77 17.96 1.13
N GLY A 85 11.31 16.75 0.99
CA GLY A 85 10.76 15.78 0.04
C GLY A 85 9.31 15.41 0.36
N LEU A 86 8.93 15.30 1.63
CA LEU A 86 7.53 15.09 2.05
C LEU A 86 6.65 16.31 1.73
N PHE A 87 7.17 17.53 1.85
CA PHE A 87 6.43 18.73 1.49
C PHE A 87 6.21 18.82 -0.03
N ASP A 88 7.22 18.47 -0.82
CA ASP A 88 7.13 18.46 -2.28
C ASP A 88 6.12 17.41 -2.76
N LEU A 89 6.15 16.19 -2.20
CA LEU A 89 5.13 15.17 -2.44
C LEU A 89 3.72 15.66 -2.10
N ALA A 90 3.58 16.41 -0.99
CA ALA A 90 2.30 16.97 -0.58
C ALA A 90 1.78 18.01 -1.58
N ASN A 91 2.64 18.90 -2.08
CA ASN A 91 2.28 19.91 -3.08
C ASN A 91 1.90 19.26 -4.41
N GLN A 92 2.61 18.22 -4.82
CA GLN A 92 2.38 17.55 -6.09
C GLN A 92 1.09 16.72 -6.08
N SER A 93 0.81 16.01 -4.97
CA SER A 93 -0.32 15.08 -4.88
C SER A 93 -1.58 15.68 -4.24
N GLY A 94 -1.47 16.80 -3.53
CA GLY A 94 -2.54 17.34 -2.69
C GLY A 94 -2.81 16.52 -1.41
N LEU A 95 -2.03 15.47 -1.14
CA LEU A 95 -2.31 14.56 -0.03
C LEU A 95 -1.85 15.13 1.32
N VAL A 96 -2.82 15.40 2.19
CA VAL A 96 -2.62 15.97 3.54
C VAL A 96 -1.73 15.11 4.43
N VAL A 97 -1.67 13.79 4.20
CA VAL A 97 -0.79 12.90 4.96
C VAL A 97 0.68 13.33 4.90
N TYR A 98 1.11 13.84 3.75
CA TYR A 98 2.50 14.19 3.52
C TYR A 98 2.85 15.53 4.16
N TYR A 99 1.93 16.50 4.19
CA TYR A 99 2.10 17.71 5.01
C TYR A 99 2.28 17.36 6.49
N LYS A 100 1.45 16.46 7.04
CA LYS A 100 1.58 16.01 8.43
C LYS A 100 2.91 15.30 8.72
N LYS A 101 3.36 14.45 7.79
CA LYS A 101 4.67 13.76 7.91
C LYS A 101 5.82 14.76 7.79
N SER A 102 5.71 15.73 6.88
CA SER A 102 6.68 16.80 6.66
C SER A 102 6.84 17.65 7.94
N LEU A 103 5.74 18.10 8.52
CA LEU A 103 5.70 18.82 9.80
C LEU A 103 6.46 18.08 10.90
N LYS A 104 6.18 16.78 11.07
CA LYS A 104 6.85 15.94 12.08
C LYS A 104 8.36 15.88 11.86
N LYS A 105 8.80 15.75 10.60
CA LYS A 105 10.22 15.68 10.24
C LYS A 105 10.92 17.03 10.34
N ALA A 106 10.23 18.12 10.01
CA ALA A 106 10.75 19.47 10.18
C ALA A 106 10.98 19.80 11.66
N ASN A 107 10.00 19.52 12.52
CA ASN A 107 10.15 19.66 13.97
C ASN A 107 11.30 18.80 14.52
N GLN A 108 11.40 17.54 14.08
CA GLN A 108 12.53 16.67 14.44
C GLN A 108 13.88 17.29 14.02
N ALA A 109 13.97 17.88 12.82
CA ALA A 109 15.18 18.52 12.33
C ALA A 109 15.56 19.76 13.16
N ILE A 110 14.59 20.59 13.55
CA ILE A 110 14.80 21.75 14.43
C ILE A 110 15.29 21.29 15.80
N SER A 111 14.64 20.30 16.42
CA SER A 111 15.05 19.79 17.74
C SER A 111 16.50 19.28 17.77
N ILE A 112 16.99 18.70 16.66
CA ILE A 112 18.39 18.26 16.52
C ILE A 112 19.33 19.46 16.35
N ALA A 113 18.88 20.53 15.69
CA ALA A 113 19.69 21.71 15.42
C ALA A 113 19.80 22.64 16.65
N LEU A 114 18.77 22.70 17.50
CA LEU A 114 18.69 23.60 18.66
C LEU A 114 19.94 23.59 19.57
N PRO A 115 20.51 22.44 19.98
CA PRO A 115 21.71 22.42 20.83
C PRO A 115 22.95 23.06 20.19
N PHE A 116 22.99 23.18 18.86
CA PHE A 116 24.12 23.76 18.12
C PHE A 116 23.92 25.25 17.79
N ILE A 117 22.70 25.75 17.94
CA ILE A 117 22.28 27.13 17.64
C ILE A 117 22.36 28.03 18.88
N GLY A 118 22.25 27.47 20.08
CA GLY A 118 22.23 28.20 21.35
C GLY A 118 23.33 29.26 21.52
N GLU A 119 22.97 30.34 22.19
CA GLU A 119 23.87 31.43 22.58
C GLU A 119 24.71 31.05 23.81
N ASP A 120 25.94 31.58 23.82
CA ASP A 120 26.84 31.70 24.96
C ASP A 120 27.42 30.43 25.60
N SER A 121 28.47 29.88 24.97
CA SER A 121 29.72 29.65 25.71
C SER A 121 30.94 29.45 24.78
N VAL A 122 32.01 30.14 25.18
CA VAL A 122 33.41 30.15 24.72
C VAL A 122 33.73 30.93 23.44
N ALA A 123 34.47 32.02 23.67
CA ALA A 123 35.04 32.98 22.72
C ALA A 123 36.16 32.40 21.81
N GLU A 124 36.22 31.08 21.63
CA GLU A 124 37.24 30.39 20.82
C GLU A 124 36.62 29.47 19.76
N SER A 125 35.50 29.86 19.14
CA SER A 125 34.99 29.12 17.97
C SER A 125 35.77 29.48 16.72
N SER A 126 36.23 28.44 16.00
CA SER A 126 36.93 28.61 14.73
C SER A 126 36.03 29.27 13.66
N VAL A 127 36.62 29.90 12.64
CA VAL A 127 35.87 30.47 11.50
C VAL A 127 34.93 29.42 10.86
N ALA A 128 35.36 28.16 10.81
CA ALA A 128 34.59 27.04 10.29
C ALA A 128 33.34 26.73 11.13
N GLU A 129 33.43 26.82 12.46
CA GLU A 129 32.29 26.59 13.37
C GLU A 129 31.26 27.71 13.27
N ARG A 130 31.71 28.97 13.17
CA ARG A 130 30.82 30.11 12.95
C ARG A 130 30.05 29.96 11.63
N ALA A 131 30.74 29.62 10.54
CA ALA A 131 30.10 29.37 9.25
C ALA A 131 29.11 28.19 9.28
N LYS A 132 29.42 27.15 10.06
CA LYS A 132 28.53 25.98 10.24
C LYS A 132 27.27 26.35 11.03
N ARG A 133 27.40 27.18 12.08
CA ARG A 133 26.27 27.69 12.87
C ARG A 133 25.36 28.58 12.05
N GLU A 134 25.90 29.48 11.23
CA GLU A 134 25.09 30.33 10.35
C GLU A 134 24.31 29.50 9.31
N LYS A 135 24.94 28.48 8.71
CA LYS A 135 24.22 27.53 7.84
C LYS A 135 23.12 26.77 8.57
N LEU A 136 23.30 26.43 9.85
CA LEU A 136 22.28 25.76 10.68
C LEU A 136 21.12 26.70 11.00
N LYS A 137 21.38 27.97 11.31
CA LYS A 137 20.35 29.00 11.50
C LYS A 137 19.52 29.21 10.24
N GLU A 138 20.16 29.35 9.08
CA GLU A 138 19.47 29.52 7.80
C GLU A 138 18.58 28.31 7.47
N ARG A 139 19.08 27.09 7.71
CA ARG A 139 18.29 25.86 7.55
C ARG A 139 17.12 25.81 8.52
N SER A 140 17.31 26.22 9.77
CA SER A 140 16.24 26.22 10.77
C SER A 140 15.13 27.20 10.40
N LYS A 141 15.48 28.40 9.93
CA LYS A 141 14.52 29.37 9.41
C LYS A 141 13.72 28.82 8.22
N LYS A 142 14.39 28.16 7.26
CA LYS A 142 13.72 27.50 6.14
C LYS A 142 12.75 26.39 6.59
N LEU A 143 13.06 25.70 7.69
CA LEU A 143 12.19 24.68 8.28
C LEU A 143 11.00 25.30 9.01
N GLU A 144 11.18 26.42 9.70
CA GLU A 144 10.09 27.19 10.32
C GLU A 144 9.10 27.68 9.25
N ASP A 145 9.59 28.25 8.15
CA ASP A 145 8.75 28.65 7.01
C ASP A 145 8.00 27.45 6.41
N LEU A 146 8.64 26.27 6.37
CA LEU A 146 8.03 25.03 5.87
C LEU A 146 6.95 24.51 6.83
N ILE A 147 7.17 24.62 8.14
CA ILE A 147 6.20 24.26 9.18
C ILE A 147 4.96 25.13 9.04
N GLU A 148 5.13 26.45 8.97
CA GLU A 148 4.02 27.40 8.83
C GLU A 148 3.18 27.07 7.58
N LYS A 149 3.83 26.88 6.43
CA LYS A 149 3.15 26.50 5.18
C LYS A 149 2.41 25.17 5.29
N ALA A 150 3.02 24.17 5.93
CA ALA A 150 2.40 22.87 6.11
C ALA A 150 1.17 22.96 7.03
N GLU A 151 1.24 23.74 8.11
CA GLU A 151 0.13 23.99 9.03
C GLU A 151 -1.04 24.69 8.34
N LEU A 152 -0.75 25.72 7.53
CA LEU A 152 -1.75 26.41 6.72
C LEU A 152 -2.46 25.42 5.76
N LYS A 153 -1.71 24.60 5.03
CA LYS A 153 -2.27 23.61 4.09
C LYS A 153 -3.10 22.54 4.82
N ILE A 154 -2.67 22.11 6.01
CA ILE A 154 -3.44 21.18 6.84
C ILE A 154 -4.73 21.85 7.34
N ALA A 155 -4.72 23.13 7.70
CA ALA A 155 -5.91 23.87 8.12
C ALA A 155 -6.89 24.07 6.95
N GLU A 156 -6.42 24.47 5.77
CA GLU A 156 -7.22 24.59 4.54
C GLU A 156 -7.94 23.30 4.19
N SER A 157 -7.28 22.15 4.36
CA SER A 157 -7.89 20.84 4.08
C SER A 157 -9.06 20.46 5.02
N LYS A 158 -9.22 21.15 6.16
CA LYS A 158 -10.31 20.91 7.11
C LYS A 158 -11.55 21.78 6.83
N THR A 159 -11.40 22.87 6.09
CA THR A 159 -12.45 23.87 5.84
C THR A 159 -13.10 23.76 4.47
N SER A 160 -12.53 22.97 3.56
CA SER A 160 -13.12 22.65 2.26
C SER A 160 -14.00 21.38 2.33
N PRO A 161 -15.26 21.40 1.86
CA PRO A 161 -15.98 20.17 1.53
C PRO A 161 -15.17 19.42 0.46
N LEU A 162 -14.93 18.13 0.66
CA LEU A 162 -14.32 17.24 -0.33
C LEU A 162 -14.91 17.53 -1.73
N GLU A 163 -14.18 18.24 -2.59
CA GLU A 163 -14.31 18.02 -4.02
C GLU A 163 -13.85 16.59 -4.22
N LYS A 164 -14.83 15.70 -4.40
CA LYS A 164 -14.58 14.39 -4.97
C LYS A 164 -13.79 14.63 -6.26
N CYS A 165 -12.54 14.19 -6.29
CA CYS A 165 -11.95 13.86 -7.56
C CYS A 165 -12.75 12.67 -8.10
N ASP A 166 -13.80 12.96 -8.86
CA ASP A 166 -14.41 12.01 -9.78
C ASP A 166 -13.30 11.55 -10.74
N SER A 167 -12.60 10.51 -10.30
CA SER A 167 -11.64 9.75 -11.08
C SER A 167 -12.34 8.53 -11.68
N GLU A 168 -13.57 8.74 -12.16
CA GLU A 168 -14.13 7.88 -13.19
C GLU A 168 -13.56 8.32 -14.54
N SER A 169 -12.79 7.42 -15.15
CA SER A 169 -12.50 7.42 -16.58
C SER A 169 -11.83 8.68 -17.15
N LYS A 170 -10.59 8.95 -16.71
CA LYS A 170 -9.55 9.32 -17.68
C LYS A 170 -8.63 8.13 -17.85
N ILE A 171 -9.03 7.21 -18.73
CA ILE A 171 -8.05 6.47 -19.52
C ILE A 171 -7.19 7.56 -20.14
N CYS A 172 -6.02 7.80 -19.55
CA CYS A 172 -5.01 8.63 -20.15
C CYS A 172 -4.57 7.84 -21.38
N GLU A 173 -5.20 8.10 -22.52
CA GLU A 173 -4.61 7.77 -23.80
C GLU A 173 -3.18 8.29 -23.71
N SER A 174 -2.25 7.35 -23.64
CA SER A 174 -0.82 7.60 -23.64
C SER A 174 -0.56 8.59 -24.77
N LYS A 175 -0.37 9.86 -24.44
CA LYS A 175 0.23 10.82 -25.35
C LYS A 175 1.65 10.31 -25.55
N VAL A 176 1.80 9.54 -26.60
CA VAL A 176 3.09 9.23 -27.23
C VAL A 176 3.80 10.57 -27.33
N CYS A 177 4.96 10.68 -26.67
CA CYS A 177 5.78 11.87 -26.73
C CYS A 177 6.25 12.03 -28.18
N GLU A 178 5.53 12.82 -28.95
CA GLU A 178 5.93 13.18 -30.31
C GLU A 178 7.13 14.12 -30.21
N SER A 179 8.33 13.55 -30.38
CA SER A 179 9.53 14.34 -30.56
C SER A 179 9.40 15.17 -31.83
N LYS A 180 9.46 16.51 -31.68
CA LYS A 180 9.45 17.47 -32.79
C LYS A 180 10.62 17.23 -33.74
N LYS A 181 10.37 16.70 -34.95
CA LYS A 181 11.26 16.88 -36.12
C LYS A 181 10.48 16.97 -37.45
N ASN A 182 11.19 17.57 -38.40
CA ASN A 182 10.73 18.19 -39.64
C ASN A 182 9.91 17.26 -40.58
N PRO A 183 8.64 17.56 -40.89
CA PRO A 183 7.73 16.64 -41.61
C PRO A 183 8.07 16.34 -43.07
N ASP A 184 8.84 17.21 -43.74
CA ASP A 184 8.91 17.21 -45.21
C ASP A 184 10.01 16.31 -45.79
N LEU A 185 11.08 15.99 -45.04
CA LEU A 185 12.13 15.05 -45.50
C LEU A 185 11.68 13.58 -45.41
N LEU A 186 11.03 13.19 -44.31
CA LEU A 186 10.52 11.83 -44.06
C LEU A 186 9.41 11.41 -45.04
N LYS A 187 8.61 12.37 -45.54
CA LYS A 187 7.52 12.08 -46.49
C LYS A 187 8.03 11.59 -47.85
N ASN A 188 9.17 12.11 -48.32
CA ASN A 188 9.74 11.73 -49.61
C ASN A 188 10.42 10.36 -49.55
N GLU A 189 11.22 10.09 -48.51
CA GLU A 189 11.86 8.77 -48.29
C GLU A 189 10.81 7.65 -48.12
N LYS A 190 9.74 7.92 -47.37
CA LYS A 190 8.62 6.98 -47.18
C LYS A 190 7.92 6.62 -48.50
N LYS A 191 7.85 7.55 -49.45
CA LYS A 191 7.22 7.34 -50.76
C LYS A 191 8.09 6.48 -51.68
N GLU A 192 9.40 6.73 -51.73
CA GLU A 192 10.35 5.94 -52.53
C GLU A 192 10.45 4.50 -52.03
N LEU A 193 10.54 4.30 -50.71
CA LEU A 193 10.58 2.97 -50.10
C LEU A 193 9.29 2.17 -50.36
N ARG A 194 8.12 2.83 -50.35
CA ARG A 194 6.84 2.18 -50.71
C ARG A 194 6.79 1.75 -52.16
N GLN A 195 7.32 2.57 -53.08
CA GLN A 195 7.38 2.22 -54.51
C GLN A 195 8.32 1.03 -54.74
N TYR A 196 9.50 1.05 -54.12
CA TYR A 196 10.45 -0.07 -54.16
C TYR A 196 9.81 -1.34 -53.60
N TRP A 197 9.22 -1.28 -52.41
CA TRP A 197 8.54 -2.41 -51.77
C TRP A 197 7.41 -2.97 -52.65
N SER A 198 6.62 -2.10 -53.28
CA SER A 198 5.52 -2.52 -54.15
C SER A 198 6.01 -3.34 -55.35
N GLY A 199 7.19 -3.02 -55.88
CA GLY A 199 7.82 -3.72 -57.02
C GLY A 199 8.48 -5.06 -56.67
N LEU A 200 8.63 -5.41 -55.39
CA LEU A 200 9.24 -6.68 -54.99
C LEU A 200 8.29 -7.87 -55.16
N ASP A 201 8.85 -9.02 -55.54
CA ASP A 201 8.13 -10.29 -55.64
C ASP A 201 7.63 -10.76 -54.25
N ILE A 202 6.50 -11.47 -54.25
CA ILE A 202 5.86 -11.98 -53.03
C ILE A 202 6.81 -12.90 -52.24
N LYS A 203 7.63 -13.71 -52.92
CA LYS A 203 8.61 -14.58 -52.26
C LYS A 203 9.65 -13.74 -51.52
N ILE A 204 10.17 -12.70 -52.15
CA ILE A 204 11.16 -11.79 -51.54
C ILE A 204 10.57 -11.10 -50.30
N LYS A 205 9.33 -10.63 -50.39
CA LYS A 205 8.63 -10.00 -49.25
C LYS A 205 8.45 -10.95 -48.06
N ARG A 206 8.17 -12.23 -48.32
CA ARG A 206 8.04 -13.26 -47.28
C ARG A 206 9.40 -13.62 -46.66
N GLU A 207 10.43 -13.76 -47.47
CA GLU A 207 11.80 -14.00 -46.98
C GLU A 207 12.32 -12.81 -46.15
N PHE A 208 11.95 -11.57 -46.48
CA PHE A 208 12.34 -10.39 -45.72
C PHE A 208 11.84 -10.40 -44.26
N LEU A 209 10.74 -11.11 -43.96
CA LEU A 209 10.25 -11.25 -42.58
C LEU A 209 10.99 -12.30 -41.74
N LYS A 210 11.87 -13.08 -42.36
CA LYS A 210 12.68 -14.11 -41.70
C LYS A 210 14.04 -13.52 -41.38
N VAL A 211 14.36 -13.38 -40.09
CA VAL A 211 15.64 -12.82 -39.63
C VAL A 211 16.46 -13.91 -38.97
N ARG A 212 17.63 -14.23 -39.52
CA ARG A 212 18.51 -15.24 -38.91
C ARG A 212 19.10 -14.71 -37.61
N THR A 213 18.99 -15.47 -36.53
CA THR A 213 19.51 -15.08 -35.21
C THR A 213 21.02 -14.86 -35.23
N ALA A 214 21.76 -15.70 -35.96
CA ALA A 214 23.21 -15.56 -36.15
C ALA A 214 23.61 -14.25 -36.85
N GLU A 215 22.84 -13.82 -37.87
CA GLU A 215 23.08 -12.55 -38.58
C GLU A 215 22.77 -11.36 -37.67
N LEU A 216 21.69 -11.44 -36.90
CA LEU A 216 21.32 -10.40 -35.93
C LEU A 216 22.39 -10.25 -34.83
N LEU A 217 22.93 -11.35 -34.31
CA LEU A 217 24.04 -11.35 -33.34
C LEU A 217 25.31 -10.74 -33.94
N SER A 218 25.66 -11.10 -35.17
CA SER A 218 26.82 -10.52 -35.87
C SER A 218 26.64 -9.02 -36.12
N PHE A 219 25.42 -8.58 -36.45
CA PHE A 219 25.10 -7.17 -36.61
C PHE A 219 25.25 -6.41 -35.29
N ALA A 220 24.72 -6.95 -34.20
CA ALA A 220 24.86 -6.37 -32.87
C ALA A 220 26.34 -6.21 -32.46
N GLU A 221 27.18 -7.22 -32.74
CA GLU A 221 28.61 -7.15 -32.48
C GLU A 221 29.30 -6.06 -33.31
N GLY A 222 29.00 -6.02 -34.61
CA GLY A 222 29.63 -5.08 -35.54
C GLY A 222 29.26 -3.61 -35.27
N VAL A 223 28.02 -3.34 -34.87
CA VAL A 223 27.52 -1.98 -34.65
C VAL A 223 27.68 -1.53 -33.20
N HIS A 224 27.48 -2.43 -32.24
CA HIS A 224 27.34 -2.10 -30.82
C HIS A 224 28.34 -2.81 -29.91
N ASN A 225 29.37 -3.45 -30.47
CA ASN A 225 30.45 -4.19 -29.80
C ASN A 225 30.02 -5.53 -29.16
N ARG A 226 31.01 -6.27 -28.64
CA ARG A 226 30.81 -7.60 -28.06
C ARG A 226 29.82 -7.64 -26.89
N LYS A 227 29.75 -6.58 -26.06
CA LYS A 227 28.80 -6.53 -24.93
C LYS A 227 27.35 -6.54 -25.41
N ALA A 228 27.08 -5.89 -26.53
CA ALA A 228 25.76 -5.85 -27.14
C ALA A 228 25.37 -7.23 -27.71
N ARG A 229 26.32 -7.92 -28.33
CA ARG A 229 26.12 -9.32 -28.75
C ARG A 229 25.79 -10.21 -27.55
N ASP A 230 26.60 -10.17 -26.50
CA ASP A 230 26.41 -11.02 -25.32
C ASP A 230 25.04 -10.76 -24.67
N ALA A 231 24.62 -9.49 -24.58
CA ALA A 231 23.30 -9.12 -24.06
C ALA A 231 22.15 -9.62 -24.94
N LEU A 232 22.28 -9.52 -26.27
CA LEU A 232 21.27 -10.05 -27.20
C LEU A 232 21.19 -11.58 -27.15
N GLU A 233 22.32 -12.26 -27.01
CA GLU A 233 22.39 -13.72 -26.85
C GLU A 233 21.71 -14.18 -25.55
N GLU A 234 21.90 -13.44 -24.44
CA GLU A 234 21.19 -13.68 -23.18
C GLU A 234 19.67 -13.52 -23.35
N ILE A 235 19.23 -12.47 -24.06
CA ILE A 235 17.80 -12.22 -24.35
C ILE A 235 17.21 -13.39 -25.18
N LEU A 236 17.89 -13.82 -26.24
CA LEU A 236 17.43 -14.93 -27.09
C LEU A 236 17.39 -16.25 -26.33
N THR A 237 18.35 -16.49 -25.44
CA THR A 237 18.37 -17.68 -24.57
C THR A 237 17.18 -17.66 -23.61
N SER A 238 16.93 -16.52 -22.94
CA SER A 238 15.76 -16.36 -22.06
C SER A 238 14.44 -16.54 -22.83
N ALA A 239 14.34 -16.01 -24.05
CA ALA A 239 13.16 -16.19 -24.91
C ALA A 239 12.90 -17.66 -25.25
N LYS A 240 13.96 -18.45 -25.51
CA LYS A 240 13.88 -19.87 -25.81
C LYS A 240 13.42 -20.70 -24.60
N GLU A 241 13.90 -20.37 -23.42
CA GLU A 241 13.57 -21.04 -22.16
C GLU A 241 12.16 -20.67 -21.66
N ASP A 242 11.89 -19.37 -21.57
CA ASP A 242 10.70 -18.82 -20.89
C ASP A 242 9.47 -18.77 -21.82
N ARG A 243 9.66 -18.82 -23.15
CA ARG A 243 8.61 -18.68 -24.17
C ARG A 243 7.77 -17.40 -24.03
N LYS A 244 8.35 -16.38 -23.40
CA LYS A 244 7.76 -15.06 -23.19
C LYS A 244 8.83 -13.98 -23.32
N TRP A 245 8.44 -12.84 -23.86
CA TRP A 245 9.29 -11.64 -23.93
C TRP A 245 9.29 -10.82 -22.64
N LYS A 246 8.31 -11.06 -21.76
CA LYS A 246 8.11 -10.31 -20.51
C LYS A 246 8.12 -11.24 -19.31
N PHE A 247 8.78 -10.80 -18.26
CA PHE A 247 8.71 -11.39 -16.94
C PHE A 247 8.96 -10.32 -15.88
N TRP A 248 8.59 -10.64 -14.65
CA TRP A 248 8.88 -9.83 -13.48
C TRP A 248 10.12 -10.37 -12.78
N MET A 249 10.99 -9.50 -12.26
CA MET A 249 12.21 -9.92 -11.56
C MET A 249 12.35 -9.18 -10.25
N CYS A 250 12.65 -9.93 -9.19
CA CYS A 250 13.15 -9.35 -7.94
C CYS A 250 14.66 -9.17 -8.05
N ARG A 251 15.13 -7.92 -8.13
CA ARG A 251 16.54 -7.57 -8.32
C ARG A 251 17.30 -7.34 -7.02
N THR A 252 16.71 -7.69 -5.89
CA THR A 252 17.41 -7.76 -4.61
C THR A 252 18.37 -8.97 -4.60
N SER A 253 18.87 -9.35 -3.42
CA SER A 253 19.63 -10.59 -3.22
C SER A 253 18.92 -11.86 -3.73
N CYS A 254 17.61 -11.82 -3.98
CA CYS A 254 16.85 -12.99 -4.43
C CYS A 254 17.07 -13.33 -5.91
N SER A 255 17.22 -12.35 -6.80
CA SER A 255 17.36 -12.54 -8.26
C SER A 255 16.32 -13.50 -8.88
N LYS A 256 15.10 -13.59 -8.30
CA LYS A 256 14.04 -14.51 -8.73
C LYS A 256 13.21 -13.92 -9.88
N LYS A 257 12.87 -14.76 -10.87
CA LYS A 257 11.94 -14.45 -11.97
C LYS A 257 10.51 -14.89 -11.60
N PHE A 258 9.51 -14.15 -12.07
CA PHE A 258 8.09 -14.40 -11.87
C PHE A 258 7.30 -14.18 -13.16
N SER A 259 6.25 -14.97 -13.35
CA SER A 259 5.42 -14.93 -14.56
C SER A 259 4.37 -13.83 -14.50
N SER A 260 3.98 -13.41 -13.29
CA SER A 260 2.95 -12.40 -13.07
C SER A 260 3.36 -11.34 -12.03
N ALA A 261 2.73 -10.17 -12.13
CA ALA A 261 2.90 -9.09 -11.17
C ALA A 261 2.48 -9.50 -9.75
N GLU A 262 1.45 -10.37 -9.66
CA GLU A 262 0.94 -10.88 -8.39
C GLU A 262 1.96 -11.79 -7.68
N GLU A 263 2.60 -12.70 -8.40
CA GLU A 263 3.67 -13.54 -7.85
C GLU A 263 4.84 -12.69 -7.35
N CYS A 264 5.28 -11.71 -8.14
CA CYS A 264 6.36 -10.80 -7.77
C CYS A 264 6.00 -9.97 -6.53
N ARG A 265 4.79 -9.39 -6.48
CA ARG A 265 4.28 -8.64 -5.33
C ARG A 265 4.27 -9.51 -4.07
N ASN A 266 3.73 -10.72 -4.16
CA ASN A 266 3.67 -11.65 -3.04
C ASN A 266 5.09 -11.97 -2.54
N HIS A 267 6.04 -12.19 -3.44
CA HIS A 267 7.44 -12.40 -3.06
C HIS A 267 8.04 -11.19 -2.33
N LEU A 268 7.85 -9.97 -2.85
CA LEU A 268 8.33 -8.75 -2.19
C LEU A 268 7.73 -8.61 -0.78
N GLU A 269 6.44 -8.87 -0.63
CA GLU A 269 5.76 -8.81 0.67
C GLU A 269 6.22 -9.89 1.65
N GLN A 270 6.60 -11.08 1.18
CA GLN A 270 7.02 -12.19 2.04
C GLN A 270 8.50 -12.14 2.40
N GLU A 271 9.38 -11.76 1.48
CA GLU A 271 10.83 -11.81 1.68
C GLU A 271 11.43 -10.44 2.01
N HIS A 272 10.88 -9.36 1.45
CA HIS A 272 11.45 -8.01 1.59
C HIS A 272 10.66 -7.07 2.49
N ALA A 273 9.46 -7.49 2.90
CA ALA A 273 8.65 -6.80 3.90
C ALA A 273 8.37 -7.66 5.15
N ALA A 274 9.04 -8.81 5.28
CA ALA A 274 8.87 -9.76 6.38
C ALA A 274 9.01 -9.07 7.75
N ASP A 275 10.05 -8.26 7.89
CA ASP A 275 10.40 -7.57 9.15
C ASP A 275 9.35 -6.56 9.61
N PHE A 276 8.46 -6.12 8.71
CA PHE A 276 7.40 -5.17 9.02
C PHE A 276 6.07 -5.84 9.34
N LYS A 277 5.97 -7.17 9.20
CA LYS A 277 4.79 -7.93 9.59
C LYS A 277 4.81 -8.15 11.11
N PRO A 278 3.64 -8.06 11.78
CA PRO A 278 3.53 -8.42 13.19
C PRO A 278 3.95 -9.88 13.41
N SER A 279 4.50 -10.18 14.58
CA SER A 279 4.89 -11.54 14.98
C SER A 279 3.71 -12.51 15.08
N SER A 280 2.47 -12.01 15.18
CA SER A 280 1.26 -12.82 15.19
C SER A 280 0.25 -12.39 14.13
N GLU A 281 -0.32 -13.39 13.44
CA GLU A 281 -1.35 -13.22 12.41
C GLU A 281 -2.67 -12.67 12.99
N LYS A 282 -2.88 -12.75 14.31
CA LYS A 282 -4.06 -12.16 15.00
C LYS A 282 -3.98 -10.63 15.04
N ASP A 283 -2.77 -10.09 15.04
CA ASP A 283 -2.52 -8.65 15.08
C ASP A 283 -2.63 -8.03 13.70
N MET A 284 -2.45 -8.85 12.66
CA MET A 284 -2.70 -8.47 11.28
C MET A 284 -4.19 -8.23 11.03
N VAL A 285 -4.47 -7.27 10.15
CA VAL A 285 -5.83 -7.06 9.66
C VAL A 285 -6.13 -8.16 8.64
N LYS A 286 -6.78 -9.24 9.09
CA LYS A 286 -7.22 -10.29 8.18
C LYS A 286 -8.36 -9.76 7.33
N ARG A 287 -8.19 -9.78 6.00
CA ARG A 287 -9.27 -9.48 5.06
C ARG A 287 -10.36 -10.54 5.17
N ILE A 288 -11.59 -10.13 4.91
CA ILE A 288 -12.68 -11.07 4.80
C ILE A 288 -12.43 -12.03 3.62
N GLY A 289 -12.71 -13.31 3.81
CA GLY A 289 -12.65 -14.31 2.74
C GLY A 289 -13.64 -14.00 1.61
N LYS A 290 -13.29 -14.39 0.38
CA LYS A 290 -14.10 -14.15 -0.83
C LYS A 290 -15.56 -14.59 -0.66
N ASP A 291 -15.83 -15.61 0.13
CA ASP A 291 -17.18 -16.16 0.32
C ASP A 291 -18.11 -15.24 1.12
N TRP A 292 -17.65 -14.60 2.19
CA TRP A 292 -18.50 -13.68 2.96
C TRP A 292 -18.68 -12.36 2.22
N ALA A 293 -17.64 -11.89 1.52
CA ALA A 293 -17.71 -10.73 0.65
C ALA A 293 -18.75 -10.91 -0.48
N ARG A 294 -18.74 -12.07 -1.15
CA ARG A 294 -19.74 -12.44 -2.17
C ARG A 294 -21.18 -12.46 -1.65
N LYS A 295 -21.39 -12.51 -0.33
CA LYS A 295 -22.73 -12.46 0.27
C LYS A 295 -23.24 -11.05 0.50
N ILE A 296 -22.43 -10.00 0.35
CA ILE A 296 -22.91 -8.61 0.48
C ILE A 296 -23.84 -8.25 -0.68
N SER A 297 -23.49 -8.67 -1.90
CA SER A 297 -24.21 -8.35 -3.13
C SER A 297 -25.60 -9.03 -3.27
N PRO A 298 -25.75 -10.36 -3.07
CA PRO A 298 -27.02 -11.08 -3.23
C PRO A 298 -27.96 -10.89 -2.02
N GLY A 299 -29.28 -11.03 -2.27
CA GLY A 299 -30.32 -10.97 -1.24
C GLY A 299 -31.05 -9.62 -1.15
N ALA A 300 -32.31 -9.67 -0.69
CA ALA A 300 -33.11 -8.50 -0.40
C ALA A 300 -32.71 -7.96 0.99
N TRP A 301 -32.21 -6.73 1.04
CA TRP A 301 -31.84 -6.05 2.29
C TRP A 301 -33.06 -5.31 2.82
N GLU A 302 -34.04 -6.08 3.30
CA GLU A 302 -35.32 -5.59 3.77
C GLU A 302 -35.48 -5.80 5.27
N PRO A 303 -36.24 -4.94 5.97
CA PRO A 303 -36.45 -5.06 7.41
C PRO A 303 -37.14 -6.38 7.75
N VAL A 304 -36.56 -7.13 8.68
CA VAL A 304 -37.17 -8.35 9.22
C VAL A 304 -37.95 -7.99 10.48
N ASP A 305 -39.15 -8.54 10.63
CA ASP A 305 -39.86 -8.53 11.90
C ASP A 305 -39.15 -9.49 12.87
N ALA A 306 -38.35 -8.92 13.77
CA ALA A 306 -37.53 -9.69 14.68
C ALA A 306 -38.37 -10.54 15.64
N VAL A 307 -39.54 -10.06 16.08
CA VAL A 307 -40.41 -10.80 17.02
C VAL A 307 -41.05 -11.98 16.31
N ALA A 308 -41.60 -11.76 15.11
CA ALA A 308 -42.16 -12.84 14.30
C ALA A 308 -41.09 -13.87 13.90
N ALA A 309 -39.88 -13.42 13.59
CA ALA A 309 -38.78 -14.33 13.28
C ALA A 309 -38.31 -15.13 14.50
N VAL A 310 -38.36 -14.55 15.71
CA VAL A 310 -38.05 -15.27 16.95
C VAL A 310 -39.09 -16.34 17.28
N GLU A 311 -40.37 -16.05 17.06
CA GLU A 311 -41.43 -17.07 17.13
C GLU A 311 -41.18 -18.23 16.15
N MET A 312 -40.70 -17.92 14.93
CA MET A 312 -40.30 -18.95 13.96
C MET A 312 -39.09 -19.78 14.42
N PHE A 313 -38.15 -19.19 15.17
CA PHE A 313 -37.05 -19.94 15.78
C PHE A 313 -37.52 -20.90 16.87
N LYS A 314 -38.48 -20.46 17.70
CA LYS A 314 -39.01 -21.22 18.84
C LYS A 314 -39.97 -22.34 18.39
N ASN A 315 -40.73 -22.11 17.31
CA ASN A 315 -41.74 -23.03 16.77
C ASN A 315 -41.49 -23.37 15.28
N PRO A 316 -40.39 -24.07 14.94
CA PRO A 316 -40.10 -24.41 13.56
C PRO A 316 -41.16 -25.41 13.02
N LEU A 317 -42.07 -24.94 12.17
CA LEU A 317 -43.03 -25.80 11.44
C LEU A 317 -42.28 -26.87 10.63
N ALA A 318 -42.93 -28.00 10.29
CA ALA A 318 -42.30 -29.10 9.55
C ALA A 318 -41.70 -28.64 8.19
N ASP A 319 -42.27 -27.60 7.57
CA ASP A 319 -41.81 -26.95 6.34
C ASP A 319 -40.59 -26.02 6.54
N VAL A 320 -40.15 -25.79 7.79
CA VAL A 320 -38.97 -24.97 8.15
C VAL A 320 -37.66 -25.76 8.00
N LYS A 321 -37.71 -27.10 7.87
CA LYS A 321 -36.50 -27.89 7.57
C LYS A 321 -35.90 -27.57 6.19
N THR A 322 -36.67 -26.95 5.30
CA THR A 322 -36.25 -26.44 3.97
C THR A 322 -35.70 -25.00 3.99
N PHE A 323 -35.79 -24.27 5.12
CA PHE A 323 -35.21 -22.92 5.29
C PHE A 323 -33.68 -22.89 5.41
N LYS A 324 -33.02 -24.05 5.37
CA LYS A 324 -31.55 -24.15 5.25
C LYS A 324 -31.11 -23.62 3.89
N SER A 325 -31.20 -22.31 3.71
CA SER A 325 -30.47 -21.64 2.65
C SER A 325 -29.01 -21.98 2.88
N ASN A 326 -28.36 -22.59 1.89
CA ASN A 326 -26.93 -22.95 1.98
C ASN A 326 -26.02 -21.73 2.28
N ASN A 327 -26.59 -20.51 2.26
CA ASN A 327 -25.87 -19.25 2.38
C ASN A 327 -26.22 -18.40 3.63
N GLY A 328 -27.26 -18.74 4.41
CA GLY A 328 -27.65 -18.03 5.65
C GLY A 328 -28.74 -16.94 5.49
N TRP A 329 -29.34 -16.77 4.30
CA TRP A 329 -30.43 -15.82 4.04
C TRP A 329 -31.59 -16.47 3.26
N SER A 330 -32.84 -16.31 3.72
CA SER A 330 -34.07 -16.81 3.06
C SER A 330 -34.98 -15.66 2.59
N LYS A 331 -35.74 -15.87 1.51
CA LYS A 331 -36.80 -14.96 1.09
C LYS A 331 -38.07 -15.08 1.95
N GLU A 332 -38.12 -16.12 2.77
CA GLU A 332 -39.27 -16.48 3.58
C GLU A 332 -39.20 -15.87 5.00
N TRP A 333 -38.21 -14.99 5.25
CA TRP A 333 -38.18 -14.21 6.49
C TRP A 333 -39.41 -13.30 6.59
N PRO A 334 -40.02 -13.17 7.78
CA PRO A 334 -41.15 -12.28 7.97
C PRO A 334 -40.66 -10.83 7.84
N LEU A 335 -41.17 -10.11 6.86
CA LEU A 335 -40.75 -8.73 6.59
C LEU A 335 -41.59 -7.75 7.40
N ALA A 336 -40.93 -6.75 7.98
CA ALA A 336 -41.57 -5.61 8.59
C ALA A 336 -41.81 -4.51 7.55
N VAL A 337 -42.96 -3.85 7.61
CA VAL A 337 -43.26 -2.68 6.78
C VAL A 337 -42.63 -1.45 7.44
N ASP A 338 -41.34 -1.23 7.18
CA ASP A 338 -40.57 -0.13 7.76
C ASP A 338 -39.68 0.55 6.69
N GLU A 339 -40.16 1.67 6.17
CA GLU A 339 -39.47 2.41 5.11
C GLU A 339 -38.15 3.02 5.59
N GLU A 340 -38.06 3.43 6.87
CA GLU A 340 -36.85 4.02 7.43
C GLU A 340 -35.74 2.97 7.53
N ARG A 341 -36.04 1.80 8.08
CA ARG A 341 -35.11 0.67 8.12
C ARG A 341 -34.72 0.22 6.71
N SER A 342 -35.67 0.15 5.77
CA SER A 342 -35.37 -0.23 4.38
C SER A 342 -34.38 0.73 3.71
N LYS A 343 -34.55 2.04 3.92
CA LYS A 343 -33.61 3.05 3.41
C LYS A 343 -32.22 2.92 4.05
N LEU A 344 -32.15 2.74 5.37
CA LEU A 344 -30.88 2.56 6.10
C LEU A 344 -30.13 1.31 5.63
N LEU A 345 -30.83 0.18 5.46
CA LEU A 345 -30.24 -1.08 5.00
C LEU A 345 -29.67 -0.96 3.58
N LYS A 346 -30.37 -0.29 2.66
CA LYS A 346 -29.88 0.00 1.30
C LYS A 346 -28.61 0.86 1.31
N GLU A 347 -28.56 1.89 2.15
CA GLU A 347 -27.39 2.75 2.32
C GLU A 347 -26.19 1.97 2.89
N ILE A 348 -26.42 1.17 3.94
CA ILE A 348 -25.39 0.31 4.55
C ILE A 348 -24.84 -0.69 3.54
N LYS A 349 -25.71 -1.34 2.75
CA LYS A 349 -25.29 -2.25 1.68
C LYS A 349 -24.34 -1.56 0.70
N SER A 350 -24.69 -0.35 0.25
CA SER A 350 -23.85 0.43 -0.66
C SER A 350 -22.48 0.76 -0.04
N LEU A 351 -22.45 1.15 1.24
CA LEU A 351 -21.20 1.42 1.95
C LEU A 351 -20.34 0.17 2.09
N LEU A 352 -20.93 -0.99 2.43
CA LEU A 352 -20.20 -2.26 2.53
C LEU A 352 -19.63 -2.72 1.19
N MET A 353 -20.37 -2.54 0.09
CA MET A 353 -19.87 -2.79 -1.26
C MET A 353 -18.68 -1.89 -1.59
N SER A 354 -18.77 -0.59 -1.30
CA SER A 354 -17.65 0.33 -1.48
C SER A 354 -16.40 -0.10 -0.69
N VAL A 355 -16.55 -0.39 0.61
CA VAL A 355 -15.43 -0.85 1.47
C VAL A 355 -14.83 -2.18 0.96
N HIS A 356 -15.66 -3.06 0.41
CA HIS A 356 -15.22 -4.31 -0.22
C HIS A 356 -14.40 -4.05 -1.49
N ASP A 357 -14.90 -3.23 -2.41
CA ASP A 357 -14.29 -2.98 -3.72
C ASP A 357 -12.92 -2.29 -3.57
N HIS A 358 -12.77 -1.44 -2.55
CA HIS A 358 -11.50 -0.83 -2.16
C HIS A 358 -10.57 -1.77 -1.37
N LYS A 359 -10.98 -3.02 -1.12
CA LYS A 359 -10.20 -4.05 -0.39
C LYS A 359 -9.82 -3.63 1.05
N VAL A 360 -10.70 -2.86 1.70
CA VAL A 360 -10.55 -2.32 3.07
C VAL A 360 -11.28 -3.19 4.10
N LEU A 361 -12.18 -4.06 3.65
CA LEU A 361 -13.05 -4.84 4.51
C LEU A 361 -12.30 -5.92 5.34
N SER A 362 -12.24 -5.72 6.65
CA SER A 362 -11.54 -6.57 7.61
C SER A 362 -12.46 -7.54 8.36
N SER A 363 -11.87 -8.61 8.87
CA SER A 363 -12.53 -9.55 9.79
C SER A 363 -13.00 -8.89 11.08
N SER A 364 -12.31 -7.86 11.57
CA SER A 364 -12.75 -7.07 12.73
C SER A 364 -14.06 -6.34 12.45
N ILE A 365 -14.22 -5.72 11.27
CA ILE A 365 -15.48 -5.08 10.86
C ILE A 365 -16.59 -6.14 10.75
N ARG A 366 -16.31 -7.31 10.19
CA ARG A 366 -17.27 -8.42 10.17
C ARG A 366 -17.72 -8.81 11.56
N ASN A 367 -16.79 -9.12 12.46
CA ASN A 367 -17.11 -9.60 13.80
C ASN A 367 -17.93 -8.54 14.56
N TRP A 368 -17.57 -7.27 14.38
CA TRP A 368 -18.34 -6.15 14.91
C TRP A 368 -19.76 -6.08 14.36
N LEU A 369 -19.94 -6.11 13.04
CA LEU A 369 -21.26 -6.11 12.40
C LEU A 369 -22.14 -7.26 12.89
N ILE A 370 -21.57 -8.47 13.04
CA ILE A 370 -22.29 -9.64 13.54
C ILE A 370 -22.62 -9.53 15.03
N SER A 371 -21.84 -8.78 15.81
CA SER A 371 -22.11 -8.62 17.25
C SER A 371 -23.40 -7.87 17.56
N PHE A 372 -23.92 -7.04 16.64
CA PHE A 372 -25.21 -6.36 16.79
C PHE A 372 -26.39 -7.34 16.78
N PRO A 373 -26.61 -8.15 15.72
CA PRO A 373 -27.72 -9.09 15.69
C PRO A 373 -27.60 -10.17 16.76
N VAL A 374 -26.37 -10.58 17.11
CA VAL A 374 -26.14 -11.48 18.26
C VAL A 374 -26.68 -10.89 19.56
N ARG A 375 -26.35 -9.62 19.85
CA ARG A 375 -26.85 -8.93 21.04
C ARG A 375 -28.35 -8.65 20.97
N HIS A 376 -28.85 -8.22 19.82
CA HIS A 376 -30.26 -7.85 19.64
C HIS A 376 -31.17 -9.05 19.82
N LEU A 377 -30.94 -10.15 19.10
CA LEU A 377 -31.76 -11.36 19.22
C LEU A 377 -31.49 -12.12 20.54
N GLY A 378 -30.31 -11.98 21.13
CA GLY A 378 -30.04 -12.49 22.47
C GLY A 378 -30.95 -11.88 23.54
N LYS A 379 -31.30 -10.58 23.42
CA LYS A 379 -32.32 -9.93 24.28
C LYS A 379 -33.72 -10.51 24.08
N LEU A 380 -33.98 -11.13 22.93
CA LEU A 380 -35.22 -11.82 22.59
C LEU A 380 -35.14 -13.34 22.92
N GLU A 381 -34.19 -13.74 23.76
CA GLU A 381 -33.98 -15.12 24.22
C GLU A 381 -33.59 -16.11 23.11
N VAL A 382 -32.98 -15.64 22.02
CA VAL A 382 -32.42 -16.53 20.98
C VAL A 382 -31.06 -17.06 21.43
N SER A 383 -30.91 -18.39 21.42
CA SER A 383 -29.65 -19.05 21.81
C SER A 383 -28.57 -18.94 20.74
N GLU A 384 -27.29 -18.99 21.13
CA GLU A 384 -26.16 -19.00 20.18
C GLU A 384 -26.22 -20.17 19.18
N GLN A 385 -26.69 -21.35 19.62
CA GLN A 385 -26.88 -22.52 18.77
C GLN A 385 -27.82 -22.23 17.59
N THR A 386 -28.86 -21.42 17.81
CA THR A 386 -29.80 -21.00 16.78
C THR A 386 -29.12 -20.14 15.70
N PHE A 387 -28.17 -19.29 16.06
CA PHE A 387 -27.42 -18.50 15.06
C PHE A 387 -26.61 -19.38 14.12
N ASP A 388 -26.03 -20.46 14.64
CA ASP A 388 -25.25 -21.42 13.86
C ASP A 388 -26.14 -22.29 12.98
N ASP A 389 -27.27 -22.77 13.51
CA ASP A 389 -28.23 -23.62 12.80
C ASP A 389 -28.84 -22.90 11.59
N PHE A 390 -29.08 -21.58 11.72
CA PHE A 390 -29.59 -20.72 10.65
C PHE A 390 -28.48 -19.98 9.86
N HIS A 391 -27.20 -20.23 10.19
CA HIS A 391 -26.03 -19.63 9.55
C HIS A 391 -26.02 -18.09 9.51
N LEU A 392 -26.68 -17.43 10.46
CA LEU A 392 -26.82 -15.96 10.49
C LEU A 392 -25.47 -15.25 10.67
N VAL A 393 -24.56 -15.83 11.46
CA VAL A 393 -23.17 -15.32 11.67
C VAL A 393 -22.30 -15.41 10.41
N LYS A 394 -22.72 -16.23 9.43
CA LYS A 394 -22.00 -16.43 8.16
C LYS A 394 -22.43 -15.45 7.07
N THR A 395 -23.31 -14.49 7.37
CA THR A 395 -23.87 -13.57 6.37
C THR A 395 -24.05 -12.15 6.92
N PRO A 396 -23.69 -11.08 6.18
CA PRO A 396 -23.91 -9.71 6.63
C PRO A 396 -25.38 -9.31 6.75
N GLN A 397 -26.28 -9.98 6.03
CA GLN A 397 -27.72 -9.69 6.01
C GLN A 397 -28.41 -9.93 7.36
N SER A 398 -27.77 -10.60 8.32
CA SER A 398 -28.32 -10.74 9.68
C SER A 398 -28.58 -9.38 10.35
N ILE A 399 -28.00 -8.27 9.85
CA ILE A 399 -28.33 -6.93 10.35
C ILE A 399 -29.76 -6.48 9.99
N CYS A 400 -30.46 -7.17 9.09
CA CYS A 400 -31.85 -6.84 8.74
C CYS A 400 -32.83 -7.03 9.91
N PHE A 401 -32.42 -7.78 10.95
CA PHE A 401 -33.17 -7.96 12.19
C PHE A 401 -33.05 -6.77 13.15
N LEU A 402 -32.19 -5.78 12.85
CA LEU A 402 -31.90 -4.67 13.75
C LEU A 402 -32.89 -3.53 13.62
N GLU A 403 -33.01 -2.78 14.73
CA GLU A 403 -33.80 -1.55 14.84
C GLU A 403 -33.04 -0.34 14.28
N CYS A 404 -33.77 0.77 14.03
CA CYS A 404 -33.20 2.00 13.44
C CYS A 404 -31.95 2.51 14.16
N HIS A 405 -31.94 2.51 15.50
CA HIS A 405 -30.81 3.05 16.28
C HIS A 405 -29.50 2.28 16.02
N ASP A 406 -29.56 0.95 15.92
CA ASP A 406 -28.42 0.09 15.63
C ASP A 406 -27.96 0.29 14.17
N LEU A 407 -28.90 0.38 13.23
CA LEU A 407 -28.60 0.62 11.81
C LEU A 407 -27.97 2.00 11.59
N ILE A 408 -28.45 3.04 12.28
CA ILE A 408 -27.85 4.38 12.25
C ILE A 408 -26.41 4.32 12.74
N HIS A 409 -26.15 3.61 13.85
CA HIS A 409 -24.79 3.46 14.37
C HIS A 409 -23.88 2.73 13.36
N ILE A 410 -24.36 1.65 12.73
CA ILE A 410 -23.62 0.94 11.68
C ILE A 410 -23.31 1.87 10.50
N ARG A 411 -24.32 2.57 9.99
CA ARG A 411 -24.16 3.51 8.87
C ARG A 411 -23.14 4.60 9.19
N ASP A 412 -23.27 5.23 10.35
CA ASP A 412 -22.42 6.35 10.75
C ASP A 412 -20.97 5.89 10.90
N PHE A 413 -20.76 4.69 11.48
CA PHE A 413 -19.45 4.08 11.52
C PHE A 413 -18.90 3.81 10.10
N LEU A 414 -19.66 3.17 9.21
CA LEU A 414 -19.19 2.87 7.87
C LEU A 414 -18.85 4.14 7.06
N LYS A 415 -19.58 5.24 7.28
CA LYS A 415 -19.27 6.56 6.67
C LYS A 415 -17.94 7.16 7.15
N THR A 416 -17.48 6.80 8.34
CA THR A 416 -16.18 7.25 8.85
C THR A 416 -15.00 6.47 8.27
N ILE A 417 -15.25 5.32 7.62
CA ILE A 417 -14.20 4.53 6.98
C ILE A 417 -13.78 5.23 5.67
N LYS A 418 -12.57 5.77 5.67
CA LYS A 418 -11.92 6.23 4.45
C LYS A 418 -11.54 5.04 3.57
N CYS A 419 -12.18 4.91 2.41
CA CYS A 419 -11.94 3.83 1.46
C CYS A 419 -10.70 4.10 0.58
N GLU A 420 -10.35 5.36 0.37
CA GLU A 420 -9.17 5.76 -0.38
C GLU A 420 -7.91 5.72 0.50
N ARG A 421 -6.86 5.11 -0.03
CA ARG A 421 -5.54 5.15 0.59
C ARG A 421 -4.88 6.49 0.27
N ASP A 422 -4.96 7.42 1.22
CA ASP A 422 -4.21 8.68 1.20
C ASP A 422 -2.72 8.44 1.47
N ASP A 423 -2.02 7.62 0.66
CA ASP A 423 -0.60 7.28 0.87
C ASP A 423 0.26 7.24 -0.40
N GLY A 424 -0.30 7.67 -1.55
CA GLY A 424 0.41 7.77 -2.82
C GLY A 424 0.59 6.45 -3.57
N THR A 425 0.02 5.34 -3.09
CA THR A 425 0.15 4.02 -3.77
C THR A 425 -0.41 4.02 -5.19
N ASP A 426 -1.51 4.73 -5.46
CA ASP A 426 -2.06 4.88 -6.81
C ASP A 426 -1.07 5.58 -7.76
N LEU A 427 -0.49 6.70 -7.32
CA LEU A 427 0.50 7.46 -8.07
C LEU A 427 1.73 6.61 -8.45
N VAL A 428 2.23 5.81 -7.50
CA VAL A 428 3.32 4.86 -7.77
C VAL A 428 2.89 3.79 -8.77
N SER A 429 1.66 3.30 -8.68
CA SER A 429 1.12 2.29 -9.61
C SER A 429 1.02 2.87 -11.03
N ARG A 430 0.49 4.09 -11.19
CA ARG A 430 0.45 4.78 -12.48
C ARG A 430 1.83 5.05 -13.05
N ALA A 431 2.82 5.35 -12.20
CA ALA A 431 4.22 5.47 -12.62
C ALA A 431 4.73 4.17 -13.24
N VAL A 432 4.51 3.04 -12.56
CA VAL A 432 4.88 1.70 -13.05
C VAL A 432 4.13 1.38 -14.35
N ASP A 433 2.83 1.62 -14.41
CA ASP A 433 2.00 1.38 -15.59
C ASP A 433 2.47 2.21 -16.79
N SER A 434 2.92 3.45 -16.57
CA SER A 434 3.55 4.25 -17.61
C SER A 434 4.81 3.57 -18.18
N PHE A 435 5.65 2.94 -17.36
CA PHE A 435 6.80 2.18 -17.86
C PHE A 435 6.39 0.88 -18.55
N LEU A 436 5.44 0.14 -17.98
CA LEU A 436 4.91 -1.08 -18.60
C LEU A 436 4.24 -0.79 -19.95
N SER A 437 3.60 0.37 -20.09
CA SER A 437 2.99 0.80 -21.35
C SER A 437 4.04 0.94 -22.46
N ARG A 438 5.26 1.37 -22.12
CA ARG A 438 6.40 1.48 -23.06
C ARG A 438 6.98 0.13 -23.44
N THR A 439 6.82 -0.88 -22.58
CA THR A 439 7.29 -2.25 -22.85
C THR A 439 6.22 -3.13 -23.51
N ARG A 440 5.07 -2.56 -23.93
CA ARG A 440 4.02 -3.31 -24.64
C ARG A 440 4.54 -3.86 -25.97
N VAL A 441 4.22 -5.13 -26.22
CA VAL A 441 4.58 -5.81 -27.46
C VAL A 441 3.60 -5.32 -28.53
N LYS A 442 4.04 -4.39 -29.37
CA LYS A 442 3.23 -3.84 -30.46
C LYS A 442 3.03 -4.88 -31.58
N GLU A 443 4.09 -5.61 -31.90
CA GLU A 443 4.09 -6.67 -32.89
C GLU A 443 4.66 -7.97 -32.28
N PRO A 444 4.02 -9.15 -32.48
CA PRO A 444 4.56 -10.43 -32.07
C PRO A 444 5.85 -10.73 -32.84
N ILE A 445 6.81 -11.29 -32.12
CA ILE A 445 8.05 -11.83 -32.68
C ILE A 445 8.09 -13.29 -32.26
N ASP A 446 7.97 -14.18 -33.24
CA ASP A 446 7.92 -15.63 -33.07
C ASP A 446 9.21 -16.28 -33.58
N PHE A 447 9.35 -17.60 -33.43
CA PHE A 447 10.54 -18.33 -33.85
C PHE A 447 10.23 -19.59 -34.64
N ASP A 448 11.24 -20.12 -35.33
CA ASP A 448 11.27 -21.50 -35.78
C ASP A 448 11.54 -22.49 -34.62
N PRO A 449 11.32 -23.80 -34.80
CA PRO A 449 11.55 -24.79 -33.74
C PRO A 449 12.97 -24.80 -33.17
N GLU A 450 13.97 -24.44 -33.98
CA GLU A 450 15.38 -24.45 -33.58
C GLU A 450 15.82 -23.14 -32.91
N PHE A 451 15.01 -22.07 -32.98
CA PHE A 451 15.38 -20.69 -32.63
C PHE A 451 16.56 -20.17 -33.46
N SER A 452 16.65 -20.61 -34.71
CA SER A 452 17.62 -20.17 -35.69
C SER A 452 17.14 -18.95 -36.49
N VAL A 453 15.82 -18.74 -36.56
CA VAL A 453 15.15 -17.70 -37.34
C VAL A 453 14.06 -17.03 -36.49
N LEU A 454 14.18 -15.70 -36.34
CA LEU A 454 13.09 -14.86 -35.85
C LEU A 454 12.09 -14.62 -36.98
N LEU A 455 10.82 -14.74 -36.65
CA LEU A 455 9.69 -14.53 -37.54
C LEU A 455 9.00 -13.23 -37.15
N LEU A 456 9.15 -12.21 -38.00
CA LEU A 456 8.44 -10.94 -37.85
C LEU A 456 6.94 -11.14 -38.11
N ASP A 457 6.13 -10.31 -37.48
CA ASP A 457 4.68 -10.38 -37.59
C ASP A 457 4.18 -10.35 -39.05
N LYS A 458 3.48 -11.41 -39.46
CA LYS A 458 2.86 -11.52 -40.79
C LYS A 458 1.85 -10.41 -41.09
N ARG A 459 1.31 -9.70 -40.07
CA ARG A 459 0.41 -8.55 -40.26
C ARG A 459 1.10 -7.39 -40.98
N LEU A 460 2.43 -7.27 -40.86
CA LEU A 460 3.25 -6.29 -41.58
C LEU A 460 3.14 -6.41 -43.12
N LEU A 461 2.58 -7.53 -43.61
CA LEU A 461 2.33 -7.79 -45.03
C LEU A 461 0.89 -7.48 -45.49
N LYS A 462 -0.07 -7.30 -44.55
CA LYS A 462 -1.51 -7.51 -44.86
C LYS A 462 -2.43 -6.30 -44.68
N SER A 463 -2.02 -5.19 -44.10
CA SER A 463 -2.91 -4.05 -43.80
C SER A 463 -4.19 -4.48 -43.07
N ASN A 464 -4.01 -5.06 -41.88
CA ASN A 464 -5.14 -5.35 -41.01
C ASN A 464 -4.77 -5.22 -39.53
N TYR A 465 -5.49 -4.33 -38.86
CA TYR A 465 -5.40 -4.04 -37.43
C TYR A 465 -6.13 -5.12 -36.60
N ALA A 466 -5.62 -6.35 -36.61
CA ALA A 466 -6.02 -7.30 -35.58
C ALA A 466 -5.36 -6.89 -34.24
N PRO A 467 -6.05 -6.95 -33.09
CA PRO A 467 -5.44 -6.66 -31.79
C PRO A 467 -4.20 -7.53 -31.54
N CYS A 468 -3.15 -6.94 -30.97
CA CYS A 468 -1.96 -7.67 -30.55
C CYS A 468 -2.19 -8.34 -29.18
N ASP A 469 -1.51 -9.45 -28.93
CA ASP A 469 -1.42 -10.04 -27.59
C ASP A 469 -0.44 -9.20 -26.75
N ASP A 470 -0.95 -8.50 -25.74
CA ASP A 470 -0.15 -7.70 -24.81
C ASP A 470 0.73 -8.56 -23.89
N GLU A 471 0.48 -9.87 -23.80
CA GLU A 471 1.17 -10.82 -22.89
C GLU A 471 2.61 -11.13 -23.34
N GLY A 472 2.94 -10.89 -24.61
CA GLY A 472 4.29 -11.11 -25.16
C GLY A 472 4.67 -12.59 -25.27
N THR A 473 3.69 -13.44 -25.55
CA THR A 473 3.85 -14.89 -25.78
C THR A 473 4.70 -15.15 -27.03
N ILE A 474 5.61 -16.13 -26.96
CA ILE A 474 6.44 -16.55 -28.08
C ILE A 474 5.93 -17.85 -28.65
N ASN A 475 5.47 -17.82 -29.91
CA ASN A 475 5.04 -19.01 -30.61
C ASN A 475 6.17 -19.59 -31.45
N VAL A 476 6.02 -20.87 -31.78
CA VAL A 476 6.92 -21.60 -32.68
C VAL A 476 6.16 -22.00 -33.92
N PHE A 477 6.71 -21.67 -35.08
CA PHE A 477 6.13 -22.04 -36.35
C PHE A 477 7.18 -22.57 -37.32
N ASP A 478 6.76 -23.46 -38.21
CA ASP A 478 7.50 -23.69 -39.44
C ASP A 478 7.48 -22.40 -40.29
N PRO A 479 8.65 -21.81 -40.63
CA PRO A 479 8.71 -20.52 -41.32
C PRO A 479 8.00 -20.51 -42.68
N ASP A 480 8.07 -21.61 -43.42
CA ASP A 480 7.49 -21.69 -44.76
C ASP A 480 5.97 -21.84 -44.68
N VAL A 481 5.47 -22.63 -43.73
CA VAL A 481 4.03 -22.75 -43.47
C VAL A 481 3.45 -21.45 -42.90
N HIS A 482 4.17 -20.76 -42.01
CA HIS A 482 3.71 -19.54 -41.34
C HIS A 482 3.36 -18.43 -42.33
N TYR A 483 4.22 -18.20 -43.34
CA TYR A 483 4.02 -17.15 -44.34
C TYR A 483 3.33 -17.62 -45.63
N ALA A 484 3.18 -18.93 -45.88
CA ALA A 484 2.57 -19.45 -47.12
C ALA A 484 1.20 -18.83 -47.45
N LYS A 485 0.38 -18.57 -46.43
CA LYS A 485 -0.98 -18.00 -46.54
C LYS A 485 -1.05 -16.48 -46.31
N ALA A 486 0.08 -15.83 -45.99
CA ALA A 486 0.12 -14.40 -45.82
C ALA A 486 -0.07 -13.71 -47.18
N HIS A 487 -1.05 -12.80 -47.27
CA HIS A 487 -1.14 -11.89 -48.41
C HIS A 487 -0.04 -10.85 -48.25
N ALA A 488 0.76 -10.63 -49.30
CA ALA A 488 1.95 -9.75 -49.27
C ALA A 488 1.79 -8.53 -50.20
N GLN A 489 0.59 -7.95 -50.19
CA GLN A 489 0.26 -6.76 -50.99
C GLN A 489 0.32 -5.47 -50.16
N GLY A 490 0.36 -5.56 -48.82
CA GLY A 490 0.48 -4.40 -47.94
C GLY A 490 1.89 -3.83 -47.86
N ASP A 491 1.99 -2.61 -47.33
CA ASP A 491 3.23 -1.86 -47.17
C ASP A 491 3.43 -1.35 -45.72
N ASP A 492 2.73 -1.96 -44.76
CA ASP A 492 2.83 -1.60 -43.34
C ASP A 492 4.23 -1.78 -42.78
N ILE A 493 5.02 -2.71 -43.32
CA ILE A 493 6.43 -2.84 -42.97
C ILE A 493 7.23 -1.56 -43.22
N ILE A 494 6.86 -0.78 -44.23
CA ILE A 494 7.52 0.49 -44.53
C ILE A 494 7.11 1.54 -43.51
N SER A 495 5.84 1.54 -43.07
CA SER A 495 5.43 2.33 -41.90
C SER A 495 6.22 1.89 -40.67
N TRP A 496 6.32 0.59 -40.41
CA TRP A 496 7.02 0.03 -39.26
C TRP A 496 8.49 0.44 -39.24
N LEU A 497 9.22 0.34 -40.35
CA LEU A 497 10.62 0.74 -40.48
C LEU A 497 10.87 2.26 -40.42
N VAL A 498 9.96 3.07 -40.97
CA VAL A 498 10.18 4.53 -41.14
C VAL A 498 9.54 5.36 -40.03
N ASP A 499 8.40 4.92 -39.47
CA ASP A 499 7.70 5.59 -38.36
C ASP A 499 8.36 5.26 -36.99
N TYR A 500 9.59 4.74 -37.01
CA TYR A 500 10.43 4.30 -35.88
C TYR A 500 10.87 5.41 -34.92
N ALA A 501 10.25 6.59 -34.96
CA ALA A 501 10.54 7.72 -34.08
C ALA A 501 10.17 7.45 -32.61
N SER A 502 9.41 6.38 -32.33
CA SER A 502 8.84 6.07 -31.00
C SER A 502 9.59 5.02 -30.17
N VAL A 503 10.68 4.43 -30.69
CA VAL A 503 11.49 3.44 -29.97
C VAL A 503 12.79 4.10 -29.52
N ASP A 504 13.16 3.92 -28.25
CA ASP A 504 14.43 4.40 -27.71
C ASP A 504 15.58 3.96 -28.62
N LYS A 505 16.39 4.91 -29.12
CA LYS A 505 17.54 4.63 -30.00
C LYS A 505 18.71 3.94 -29.27
N ILE A 506 18.45 3.44 -28.07
CA ILE A 506 19.44 2.83 -27.19
C ILE A 506 19.34 1.33 -27.45
N PHE A 507 20.43 0.74 -27.93
CA PHE A 507 20.54 -0.71 -28.09
C PHE A 507 20.21 -1.41 -26.75
N PRO A 508 19.55 -2.59 -26.75
CA PRO A 508 19.14 -3.27 -25.53
C PRO A 508 20.24 -3.30 -24.47
N ARG A 509 19.94 -2.74 -23.31
CA ARG A 509 20.80 -2.86 -22.13
C ARG A 509 20.69 -4.29 -21.59
N PRO A 510 21.70 -4.79 -20.86
CA PRO A 510 21.56 -6.04 -20.10
C PRO A 510 20.24 -6.07 -19.32
N ILE A 511 19.60 -7.23 -19.24
CA ILE A 511 18.29 -7.40 -18.58
C ILE A 511 18.28 -6.82 -17.16
N ARG A 512 19.43 -6.85 -16.48
CA ARG A 512 19.63 -6.30 -15.12
C ARG A 512 19.62 -4.76 -15.05
N GLU A 513 19.94 -4.08 -16.15
CA GLU A 513 20.06 -2.61 -16.23
C GLU A 513 18.75 -1.94 -16.69
N HIS A 514 17.86 -2.67 -17.37
CA HIS A 514 16.62 -2.12 -17.92
C HIS A 514 15.69 -1.62 -16.81
N ASN A 515 15.27 -0.35 -16.83
CA ASN A 515 14.37 0.27 -15.84
C ASN A 515 14.84 0.13 -14.37
N LEU A 516 16.15 -0.02 -14.13
CA LEU A 516 16.68 -0.22 -12.78
C LEU A 516 16.37 0.98 -11.87
N ASP A 517 16.46 2.19 -12.43
CA ASP A 517 16.18 3.44 -11.75
C ASP A 517 14.78 3.47 -11.12
N ILE A 518 13.74 3.29 -11.93
CA ILE A 518 12.36 3.27 -11.42
C ILE A 518 12.12 2.05 -10.54
N TRP A 519 12.71 0.90 -10.85
CA TRP A 519 12.54 -0.31 -10.05
C TRP A 519 13.05 -0.10 -8.61
N VAL A 520 14.26 0.45 -8.44
CA VAL A 520 14.81 0.73 -7.11
C VAL A 520 13.97 1.79 -6.40
N ALA A 521 13.53 2.85 -7.10
CA ALA A 521 12.67 3.89 -6.50
C ALA A 521 11.35 3.30 -5.97
N VAL A 522 10.68 2.45 -6.76
CA VAL A 522 9.45 1.76 -6.38
C VAL A 522 9.68 0.81 -5.22
N LEU A 523 10.78 0.05 -5.21
CA LEU A 523 11.13 -0.81 -4.08
C LEU A 523 11.25 -0.01 -2.79
N ARG A 524 11.94 1.14 -2.82
CA ARG A 524 12.07 2.03 -1.66
C ARG A 524 10.71 2.58 -1.21
N ALA A 525 9.85 2.97 -2.15
CA ALA A 525 8.48 3.40 -1.87
C ALA A 525 7.66 2.28 -1.19
N VAL A 526 7.71 1.05 -1.70
CA VAL A 526 7.05 -0.12 -1.09
C VAL A 526 7.56 -0.34 0.33
N GLN A 527 8.89 -0.34 0.54
CA GLN A 527 9.48 -0.47 1.88
C GLN A 527 9.05 0.65 2.82
N PHE A 528 8.85 1.88 2.34
CA PHE A 528 8.32 2.98 3.13
C PHE A 528 6.86 2.79 3.53
N THR A 529 6.03 2.28 2.61
CA THR A 529 4.64 1.92 2.91
C THR A 529 4.56 0.75 3.90
N CYS A 530 5.40 -0.28 3.74
CA CYS A 530 5.50 -1.39 4.68
C CYS A 530 5.94 -0.93 6.08
N ARG A 531 6.96 -0.06 6.19
CA ARG A 531 7.35 0.57 7.47
C ARG A 531 6.20 1.35 8.10
N THR A 532 5.51 2.17 7.31
CA THR A 532 4.33 2.92 7.77
C THR A 532 3.26 1.97 8.30
N LEU A 533 3.00 0.87 7.59
CA LEU A 533 2.04 -0.15 8.00
C LEU A 533 2.47 -0.88 9.28
N GLY A 534 3.75 -1.22 9.42
CA GLY A 534 4.32 -1.78 10.65
C GLY A 534 4.05 -0.89 11.86
N THR A 535 4.21 0.44 11.73
CA THR A 535 3.87 1.37 12.83
C THR A 535 2.37 1.41 13.15
N LYS A 536 1.50 1.20 12.15
CA LYS A 536 0.05 1.09 12.38
C LYS A 536 -0.30 -0.21 13.10
N TYR A 537 0.33 -1.32 12.74
CA TYR A 537 0.15 -2.59 13.45
C TYR A 537 0.65 -2.52 14.89
N ALA A 538 1.81 -1.91 15.15
CA ALA A 538 2.29 -1.70 16.51
C ALA A 538 1.29 -0.91 17.36
N LYS A 539 0.67 0.14 16.79
CA LYS A 539 -0.42 0.88 17.45
C LYS A 539 -1.66 0.01 17.66
N LYS A 540 -2.01 -0.86 16.71
CA LYS A 540 -3.13 -1.80 16.85
C LYS A 540 -2.93 -2.72 18.05
N VAL A 541 -1.75 -3.34 18.14
CA VAL A 541 -1.37 -4.21 19.25
C VAL A 541 -1.47 -3.44 20.56
N GLN A 542 -0.94 -2.22 20.61
CA GLN A 542 -1.04 -1.37 21.80
C GLN A 542 -2.49 -1.10 22.23
N VAL A 543 -3.40 -0.87 21.27
CA VAL A 543 -4.84 -0.66 21.56
C VAL A 543 -5.48 -1.96 22.06
N LEU A 544 -5.17 -3.11 21.45
CA LEU A 544 -5.70 -4.42 21.85
C LEU A 544 -5.21 -4.84 23.24
N ASP A 545 -3.92 -4.64 23.54
CA ASP A 545 -3.35 -4.93 24.85
C ASP A 545 -3.95 -4.04 25.93
N TYR A 546 -4.25 -2.77 25.60
CA TYR A 546 -4.96 -1.87 26.51
C TYR A 546 -6.42 -2.30 26.73
N ASP A 547 -7.12 -2.77 25.70
CA ASP A 547 -8.48 -3.34 25.84
C ASP A 547 -8.50 -4.60 26.73
N ALA A 548 -7.50 -5.47 26.57
CA ALA A 548 -7.30 -6.63 27.43
C ALA A 548 -7.07 -6.21 28.89
N ALA A 549 -6.25 -5.18 29.12
CA ALA A 549 -6.04 -4.63 30.45
C ALA A 549 -7.34 -4.07 31.07
N LEU A 550 -8.14 -3.32 30.31
CA LEU A 550 -9.46 -2.86 30.76
C LEU A 550 -10.41 -4.00 31.10
N THR A 551 -10.31 -5.12 30.37
CA THR A 551 -11.11 -6.33 30.65
C THR A 551 -10.68 -7.00 31.95
N VAL A 552 -9.38 -7.03 32.27
CA VAL A 552 -8.90 -7.48 33.59
C VAL A 552 -9.46 -6.59 34.71
N ILE A 553 -9.41 -5.27 34.54
CA ILE A 553 -9.94 -4.28 35.49
C ILE A 553 -11.44 -4.48 35.71
N GLU A 554 -12.22 -4.66 34.63
CA GLU A 554 -13.66 -4.89 34.72
C GLU A 554 -13.99 -6.21 35.41
N ASN A 555 -13.27 -7.28 35.10
CA ASN A 555 -13.48 -8.59 35.72
C ASN A 555 -13.16 -8.58 37.22
N LEU A 556 -12.16 -7.80 37.66
CA LEU A 556 -11.88 -7.59 39.08
C LEU A 556 -13.06 -6.93 39.79
N CYS A 557 -13.64 -5.89 39.20
CA CYS A 557 -14.83 -5.22 39.75
C CYS A 557 -16.04 -6.16 39.80
N LYS A 558 -16.28 -6.95 38.74
CA LYS A 558 -17.36 -7.95 38.70
C LYS A 558 -17.20 -9.06 39.74
N SER A 559 -15.97 -9.56 39.91
CA SER A 559 -15.67 -10.58 40.92
C SER A 559 -15.91 -10.05 42.33
N GLU A 560 -15.56 -8.78 42.55
CA GLU A 560 -15.87 -8.10 43.82
C GLU A 560 -17.38 -7.90 43.99
N ASP A 561 -18.15 -7.55 42.96
CA ASP A 561 -19.61 -7.48 43.03
C ASP A 561 -20.26 -8.82 43.38
N GLU A 562 -19.78 -9.91 42.79
CA GLU A 562 -20.23 -11.26 43.13
C GLU A 562 -19.92 -11.60 44.60
N ARG A 563 -18.76 -11.16 45.11
CA ARG A 563 -18.40 -11.31 46.52
C ARG A 563 -19.32 -10.49 47.43
N ARG A 564 -19.60 -9.24 47.07
CA ARG A 564 -20.48 -8.31 47.82
C ARG A 564 -21.90 -8.83 47.99
N ARG A 565 -22.43 -9.61 47.03
CA ARG A 565 -23.76 -10.23 47.14
C ARG A 565 -23.92 -11.13 48.38
N ASN A 566 -22.82 -11.67 48.89
CA ASN A 566 -22.82 -12.62 50.00
C ASN A 566 -22.21 -12.05 51.30
N LEU A 567 -21.82 -10.77 51.32
CA LEU A 567 -21.07 -10.15 52.43
C LEU A 567 -21.70 -8.83 52.89
N GLN A 568 -21.44 -8.46 54.15
CA GLN A 568 -21.86 -7.17 54.70
C GLN A 568 -21.01 -6.02 54.15
N GLU A 569 -21.57 -4.81 54.11
CA GLU A 569 -20.92 -3.61 53.52
C GLU A 569 -19.56 -3.29 54.16
N GLU A 570 -19.35 -3.59 55.44
CA GLU A 570 -18.05 -3.33 56.08
C GLU A 570 -16.93 -4.25 55.57
N GLN A 571 -17.27 -5.33 54.88
CA GLN A 571 -16.32 -6.30 54.31
C GLN A 571 -16.01 -6.04 52.84
N TRP A 572 -16.59 -4.99 52.25
CA TRP A 572 -16.40 -4.64 50.85
C TRP A 572 -15.04 -4.01 50.60
N ASN A 573 -14.36 -4.46 49.56
CA ASN A 573 -13.14 -3.82 49.08
C ASN A 573 -13.54 -2.74 48.09
N ARG A 574 -13.08 -1.50 48.25
CA ARG A 574 -13.26 -0.47 47.22
C ARG A 574 -12.57 -0.92 45.93
N TYR A 575 -13.18 -0.65 44.79
CA TYR A 575 -12.56 -1.02 43.51
C TYR A 575 -11.20 -0.35 43.33
N ALA A 576 -11.07 0.92 43.72
CA ALA A 576 -9.81 1.65 43.61
C ALA A 576 -8.67 0.99 44.41
N SER A 577 -8.97 0.45 45.60
CA SER A 577 -8.01 -0.32 46.41
C SER A 577 -7.64 -1.63 45.73
N LEU A 578 -8.64 -2.40 45.27
CA LEU A 578 -8.42 -3.68 44.58
C LEU A 578 -7.55 -3.54 43.31
N LEU A 579 -7.79 -2.48 42.54
CA LEU A 579 -6.99 -2.18 41.35
C LEU A 579 -5.57 -1.75 41.70
N CYS A 580 -5.38 -1.03 42.80
CA CYS A 580 -4.06 -0.69 43.31
C CYS A 580 -3.29 -1.95 43.71
N ASP A 581 -3.90 -2.86 44.48
CA ASP A 581 -3.28 -4.11 44.91
C ASP A 581 -2.85 -4.96 43.71
N LYS A 582 -3.73 -5.07 42.69
CA LYS A 582 -3.40 -5.77 41.44
C LYS A 582 -2.19 -5.18 40.72
N CYS A 583 -2.10 -3.85 40.71
CA CYS A 583 -0.96 -3.14 40.13
C CYS A 583 0.33 -3.48 40.89
N GLU A 584 0.31 -3.43 42.22
CA GLU A 584 1.48 -3.75 43.05
C GLU A 584 1.94 -5.21 42.88
N GLU A 585 1.02 -6.17 42.76
CA GLU A 585 1.33 -7.56 42.43
C GLU A 585 2.00 -7.74 41.06
N SER A 586 1.70 -6.86 40.10
CA SER A 586 2.13 -6.97 38.71
C SER A 586 3.49 -6.29 38.44
N VAL A 587 3.96 -5.44 39.36
CA VAL A 587 5.24 -4.71 39.29
C VAL A 587 6.47 -5.62 39.13
N PRO A 588 6.61 -6.74 39.87
CA PRO A 588 7.81 -7.60 39.78
C PRO A 588 8.02 -8.23 38.40
N ALA A 589 6.95 -8.40 37.61
CA ALA A 589 7.02 -9.03 36.29
C ALA A 589 7.68 -8.13 35.24
N ASN A 590 7.62 -6.80 35.40
CA ASN A 590 8.14 -5.78 34.47
C ASN A 590 7.87 -6.05 32.97
N SER A 591 6.78 -6.75 32.66
CA SER A 591 6.37 -7.08 31.30
C SER A 591 5.68 -5.89 30.63
N LEU A 592 5.58 -5.92 29.30
CA LEU A 592 4.81 -4.92 28.55
C LEU A 592 3.33 -4.90 29.00
N SER A 593 2.77 -6.08 29.28
CA SER A 593 1.39 -6.22 29.78
C SER A 593 1.19 -5.62 31.17
N ALA A 594 2.15 -5.77 32.09
CA ALA A 594 2.10 -5.16 33.41
C ALA A 594 2.14 -3.62 33.33
N LYS A 595 2.98 -3.07 32.45
CA LYS A 595 3.07 -1.63 32.22
C LYS A 595 1.77 -1.06 31.64
N LEU A 596 1.15 -1.76 30.69
CA LEU A 596 -0.13 -1.34 30.12
C LEU A 596 -1.28 -1.45 31.12
N LEU A 597 -1.28 -2.47 32.00
CA LEU A 597 -2.22 -2.57 33.10
C LEU A 597 -2.12 -1.36 34.05
N LEU A 598 -0.90 -0.98 34.44
CA LEU A 598 -0.66 0.21 35.25
C LEU A 598 -1.20 1.49 34.58
N CYS A 599 -0.96 1.65 33.28
CA CYS A 599 -1.47 2.80 32.54
C CYS A 599 -3.00 2.82 32.49
N ALA A 600 -3.64 1.67 32.26
CA ALA A 600 -5.09 1.56 32.24
C ALA A 600 -5.71 1.86 33.63
N VAL A 601 -5.12 1.34 34.71
CA VAL A 601 -5.58 1.63 36.08
C VAL A 601 -5.42 3.11 36.42
N ARG A 602 -4.27 3.71 36.11
CA ARG A 602 -4.06 5.15 36.30
C ARG A 602 -5.09 5.96 35.54
N ASP A 603 -5.33 5.66 34.26
CA ASP A 603 -6.30 6.37 33.44
C ASP A 603 -7.73 6.25 34.02
N VAL A 604 -8.10 5.08 34.55
CA VAL A 604 -9.39 4.84 35.23
C VAL A 604 -9.50 5.67 36.51
N LEU A 605 -8.47 5.67 37.35
CA LEU A 605 -8.43 6.38 38.63
C LEU A 605 -8.31 7.90 38.48
N GLU A 606 -7.75 8.39 37.38
CA GLU A 606 -7.75 9.81 37.03
C GLU A 606 -9.07 10.24 36.37
N GLY A 607 -9.82 9.30 35.77
CA GLY A 607 -11.04 9.62 35.02
C GLY A 607 -10.73 10.21 33.66
N ALA A 608 -9.70 9.68 33.00
CA ALA A 608 -9.32 10.11 31.68
C ALA A 608 -10.47 9.89 30.69
N SER A 609 -10.74 10.89 29.85
CA SER A 609 -11.72 10.78 28.78
C SER A 609 -11.22 9.94 27.59
N HIS A 610 -9.90 9.77 27.48
CA HIS A 610 -9.24 9.02 26.42
C HIS A 610 -8.03 8.27 26.97
N PRO A 611 -7.71 7.08 26.43
CA PRO A 611 -6.48 6.37 26.79
C PRO A 611 -5.24 7.19 26.46
N LYS A 612 -4.30 7.30 27.39
CA LYS A 612 -3.08 8.10 27.21
C LYS A 612 -1.97 7.35 26.46
N TYR A 613 -1.96 6.01 26.51
CA TYR A 613 -0.99 5.12 25.83
C TYR A 613 0.50 5.43 26.08
N ASP A 614 0.81 6.27 27.06
CA ASP A 614 2.17 6.57 27.49
C ASP A 614 2.72 5.43 28.33
N MET A 615 4.05 5.33 28.36
CA MET A 615 4.77 4.37 29.20
C MET A 615 5.58 5.17 30.22
N PRO A 616 4.92 5.71 31.27
CA PRO A 616 5.59 6.52 32.28
C PRO A 616 6.58 5.68 33.09
N HIS A 617 7.48 6.36 33.81
CA HIS A 617 8.34 5.69 34.78
C HIS A 617 7.47 4.93 35.80
N LEU A 618 7.78 3.65 36.04
CA LEU A 618 6.93 2.72 36.78
C LEU A 618 6.55 3.26 38.16
N GLU A 619 7.53 3.84 38.86
CA GLU A 619 7.38 4.39 40.21
C GLU A 619 6.47 5.63 40.26
N ASP A 620 6.54 6.50 39.25
CA ASP A 620 5.69 7.69 39.18
C ASP A 620 4.24 7.29 38.88
N CYS A 621 4.04 6.28 38.04
CA CYS A 621 2.73 5.72 37.75
C CYS A 621 2.07 5.11 38.99
N LEU A 622 2.82 4.32 39.78
CA LEU A 622 2.34 3.75 41.03
C LEU A 622 2.00 4.82 42.06
N ARG A 623 2.79 5.90 42.15
CA ARG A 623 2.47 7.02 43.04
C ARG A 623 1.12 7.65 42.70
N SER A 624 0.87 7.93 41.42
CA SER A 624 -0.42 8.45 40.96
C SER A 624 -1.58 7.48 41.23
N ILE A 625 -1.35 6.17 41.09
CA ILE A 625 -2.37 5.15 41.42
C ILE A 625 -2.68 5.15 42.92
N ARG A 626 -1.65 5.23 43.79
CA ARG A 626 -1.81 5.29 45.26
C ARG A 626 -2.59 6.51 45.72
N GLU A 627 -2.37 7.66 45.07
CA GLU A 627 -3.14 8.88 45.33
C GLU A 627 -4.63 8.73 44.96
N GLY A 628 -4.94 7.87 43.98
CA GLY A 628 -6.28 7.60 43.48
C GLY A 628 -7.13 6.61 44.29
N ILE A 629 -6.59 5.98 45.35
CA ILE A 629 -7.29 4.95 46.14
C ILE A 629 -8.59 5.46 46.80
N SER A 630 -8.69 6.77 47.03
CA SER A 630 -9.86 7.40 47.67
C SER A 630 -11.08 7.54 46.74
N ARG A 631 -10.94 7.27 45.45
CA ARG A 631 -11.99 7.43 44.44
C ARG A 631 -13.18 6.50 44.69
N SER A 632 -14.40 7.00 44.48
CA SER A 632 -15.62 6.22 44.69
C SER A 632 -15.85 5.18 43.60
N ASP A 633 -16.46 4.06 43.97
CA ASP A 633 -16.75 2.93 43.07
C ASP A 633 -17.56 3.35 41.83
N ASN A 634 -18.57 4.22 42.00
CA ASN A 634 -19.37 4.75 40.89
C ASN A 634 -18.52 5.52 39.87
N LEU A 635 -17.54 6.31 40.33
CA LEU A 635 -16.65 7.04 39.43
C LEU A 635 -15.66 6.10 38.72
N VAL A 636 -15.22 5.04 39.38
CA VAL A 636 -14.36 4.01 38.78
C VAL A 636 -15.11 3.27 37.67
N LEU A 637 -16.33 2.81 37.93
CA LEU A 637 -17.16 2.12 36.93
C LEU A 637 -17.48 3.01 35.72
N ASN A 638 -17.81 4.28 35.96
CA ASN A 638 -18.07 5.24 34.88
C ASN A 638 -16.81 5.47 34.03
N SER A 639 -15.62 5.59 34.64
CA SER A 639 -14.36 5.69 33.91
C SER A 639 -14.08 4.45 33.06
N ILE A 640 -14.27 3.24 33.62
CA ILE A 640 -14.09 1.98 32.90
C ILE A 640 -15.01 1.91 31.69
N HIS A 641 -16.29 2.25 31.87
CA HIS A 641 -17.27 2.24 30.79
C HIS A 641 -16.91 3.21 29.67
N LEU A 642 -16.54 4.45 30.04
CA LEU A 642 -16.12 5.47 29.08
C LEU A 642 -14.89 5.04 28.28
N LEU A 643 -13.84 4.57 28.96
CA LEU A 643 -12.60 4.12 28.32
C LEU A 643 -12.84 2.90 27.43
N LYS A 644 -13.65 1.93 27.88
CA LYS A 644 -14.03 0.77 27.04
C LYS A 644 -14.79 1.20 25.79
N LEU A 645 -15.70 2.17 25.89
CA LEU A 645 -16.43 2.69 24.72
C LEU A 645 -15.46 3.30 23.69
N VAL A 646 -14.53 4.14 24.15
CA VAL A 646 -13.53 4.81 23.32
C VAL A 646 -12.54 3.80 22.70
N VAL A 647 -12.07 2.83 23.48
CA VAL A 647 -11.14 1.79 23.02
C VAL A 647 -11.83 0.86 22.03
N ALA A 648 -13.07 0.42 22.32
CA ALA A 648 -13.84 -0.40 21.41
C ALA A 648 -13.99 0.30 20.05
N GLN A 649 -14.36 1.58 20.01
CA GLN A 649 -14.39 2.34 18.74
C GLN A 649 -13.02 2.28 18.03
N LYS A 650 -11.92 2.56 18.74
CA LYS A 650 -10.57 2.52 18.17
C LYS A 650 -10.17 1.15 17.64
N VAL A 651 -10.46 0.05 18.34
CA VAL A 651 -10.19 -1.33 17.90
C VAL A 651 -10.85 -1.61 16.54
N HIS A 652 -12.06 -1.10 16.32
CA HIS A 652 -12.76 -1.24 15.04
C HIS A 652 -12.18 -0.34 13.93
N PHE A 653 -11.56 0.80 14.28
CA PHE A 653 -10.92 1.73 13.34
C PHE A 653 -9.51 1.32 12.90
N VAL A 654 -8.80 0.44 13.62
CA VAL A 654 -7.44 0.07 13.24
C VAL A 654 -7.44 -0.95 12.10
N ILE A 655 -7.57 -0.42 10.87
CA ILE A 655 -7.44 -1.11 9.58
C ILE A 655 -6.02 -0.96 9.01
#